data_AF-A0A7J3ALW4-F1
#
_entry.id   AF-A0A7J3ALW4-F1
#
_cell.length_a   1.000
_cell.length_b   1.000
_cell.length_c   1.000
_cell.angle_alpha   90.00
_cell.angle_beta   90.00
_cell.angle_gamma   90.00
#
_symmetry.space_group_name_H-M   'P 1'
#
loop_
_entity.id
_entity.type
_entity.pdbx_description
1 polymer ?
#
loop_
_entity_poly.entity_id
_entity_poly.type
_entity_poly.pdbx_seq_one_letter_code
_entity_poly.pdbx_strand_id
1 'polypeptide(L)'
;MKICPSCGAELDDSATKCPICDAAIPETVPSLPSTPISIPAIDISAKLAEMREKIEKLKSSPGPEAPKPEEKAMGETPPEKGVGPVPALTSEAAPAIERTEEAAKEEVEEEVEEEYEEIIVETRQIGEGVIDRESIINLGKPKQVKEEATGRKIPKEETKKTHTRVRPSYIILAILVVAIVIIASFLVLTNRPELTPPAVDGIWDDWVNVPKYPALFTSENPSLNIDETAVQLYKGSIFWYLHTAGDLYKTSERISYYALLIDSDGDPGTGFSFYPGFGADYMAMISGCGGESLFAGLYVFGSDDNLNWSAWKSVKSIHVAALISKFETNFTAPQTFSSAHAKFVSVTFDGKSNTCMSVIYSLIPGVLMITQGSLVPSTGVLLQEPNQHLLQLVVRAYGAMEEVRSIVPSVIGANTVDLGEVIWKNKDEMRIGKTLTLSVDCSSLTPGTKITAYIDSEGIETDYPVIMILGSPAIGYVGSIPSGITIDGIFADWNNFTLDMGDAVPPANKNIDITRTALSNSTTDIFFFGEVRGRMLNGSLVPVKESVLSPGSIGGSFEVRERVTGEDLLQIFLDVNPFDDIGAPSPIANATIEPDYLIEISGRNGIILQKAFYEWNGDQWLQDELVGINAAVNSQQIELGISKDAIGATTGMDMAIISTDWLGSRDDLALDSVAIDPFKISLQGKIWGSLDGTSWIPKSDVLNGTDSLVDLTSDSYGNLYAIFSNGTVYVSHDLANSWTKLIASSSSNFVAITSDGSGQLYSIKSTGETYNANFTGNSWIYRGKIVWATDIVDIDWSSGTSPGTACLYAVRSTPGTKLARSDDGGLNWSQYKNKLPTASEVSAIAAINVLGQDVIYVLERDGDLYVSNDSGTTWSTTHISPGGSHDFVASPCVDLDIDSNGNLWVVRAKGEVYRLITSTWSWETLYGLNDTSNVTAISSVPIPEFQSIFLLLAICVMAPLVCLRRYSRKMR
;
A
#
# COMPACT_ATOMS: atom_id res chain seq x y z
N MET A 1 -12.66 -14.78 -26.78
CA MET A 1 -11.46 -14.13 -26.26
C MET A 1 -11.89 -12.78 -25.73
N LYS A 2 -11.74 -12.54 -24.43
CA LYS A 2 -12.08 -11.28 -23.77
C LYS A 2 -10.85 -10.37 -23.76
N ILE A 3 -11.07 -9.05 -23.65
CA ILE A 3 -10.02 -8.07 -23.39
C ILE A 3 -10.39 -7.36 -22.08
N CYS A 4 -9.44 -7.17 -21.18
CA CYS A 4 -9.67 -6.42 -19.95
C CYS A 4 -9.97 -4.95 -20.28
N PRO A 5 -11.13 -4.38 -19.87
CA PRO A 5 -11.45 -2.99 -20.16
C PRO A 5 -10.58 -1.98 -19.39
N SER A 6 -9.90 -2.42 -18.32
CA SER A 6 -9.11 -1.56 -17.43
C SER A 6 -7.62 -1.47 -17.82
N CYS A 7 -7.03 -2.51 -18.43
CA CYS A 7 -5.61 -2.51 -18.83
C CYS A 7 -5.35 -2.94 -20.29
N GLY A 8 -6.33 -3.52 -20.98
CA GLY A 8 -6.19 -4.02 -22.35
C GLY A 8 -5.54 -5.41 -22.49
N ALA A 9 -5.32 -6.14 -21.39
CA ALA A 9 -4.81 -7.51 -21.43
C ALA A 9 -5.77 -8.48 -22.16
N GLU A 10 -5.22 -9.40 -22.95
CA GLU A 10 -5.99 -10.53 -23.48
C GLU A 10 -6.33 -11.52 -22.36
N LEU A 11 -7.57 -12.01 -22.36
CA LEU A 11 -8.11 -12.88 -21.30
C LEU A 11 -8.79 -14.13 -21.88
N ASP A 12 -8.65 -15.24 -21.14
CA ASP A 12 -9.48 -16.42 -21.32
C ASP A 12 -10.98 -16.06 -21.19
N ASP A 13 -11.84 -16.72 -21.97
CA ASP A 13 -13.28 -16.45 -21.93
C ASP A 13 -13.92 -16.84 -20.58
N SER A 14 -13.29 -17.73 -19.81
CA SER A 14 -13.68 -18.08 -18.44
C SER A 14 -13.24 -17.06 -17.37
N ALA A 15 -12.42 -16.06 -17.70
CA ALA A 15 -11.94 -15.07 -16.73
C ALA A 15 -13.09 -14.17 -16.22
N THR A 16 -13.24 -14.12 -14.90
CA THR A 16 -14.13 -13.23 -14.14
C THR A 16 -13.41 -12.03 -13.51
N LYS A 17 -12.06 -12.08 -13.45
CA LYS A 17 -11.15 -11.01 -13.05
C LYS A 17 -9.95 -10.98 -13.99
N CYS A 18 -9.29 -9.82 -14.14
CA CYS A 18 -8.04 -9.70 -14.89
C CYS A 18 -6.82 -10.11 -14.04
N PRO A 19 -5.96 -11.07 -14.45
CA PRO A 19 -4.78 -11.44 -13.68
C PRO A 19 -3.65 -10.38 -13.69
N ILE A 20 -3.81 -9.27 -14.42
CA ILE A 20 -2.82 -8.18 -14.53
C ILE A 20 -3.23 -6.93 -13.74
N CYS A 21 -4.52 -6.71 -13.46
CA CYS A 21 -4.99 -5.55 -12.70
C CYS A 21 -6.21 -5.82 -11.78
N ASP A 22 -6.53 -7.08 -11.52
CA ASP A 22 -7.65 -7.61 -10.72
C ASP A 22 -9.08 -7.15 -11.11
N ALA A 23 -9.21 -6.23 -12.07
CA ALA A 23 -10.48 -5.66 -12.52
C ALA A 23 -11.51 -6.74 -12.89
N ALA A 24 -12.71 -6.63 -12.32
CA ALA A 24 -13.81 -7.54 -12.56
C ALA A 24 -14.28 -7.49 -14.02
N ILE A 25 -14.56 -8.66 -14.60
CA ILE A 25 -14.87 -8.83 -16.02
C ILE A 25 -16.35 -9.20 -16.16
N PRO A 26 -17.20 -8.30 -16.70
CA PRO A 26 -18.65 -8.46 -16.65
C PRO A 26 -19.15 -9.65 -17.48
N GLU A 27 -20.07 -10.43 -16.90
CA GLU A 27 -20.67 -11.61 -17.53
C GLU A 27 -21.72 -11.25 -18.58
N THR A 28 -21.26 -11.04 -19.82
CA THR A 28 -22.06 -10.99 -21.07
C THR A 28 -23.15 -9.91 -21.19
N VAL A 29 -22.96 -9.00 -22.15
CA VAL A 29 -24.02 -8.08 -22.60
C VAL A 29 -25.09 -8.86 -23.39
N PRO A 30 -26.41 -8.69 -23.11
CA PRO A 30 -27.46 -9.31 -23.90
C PRO A 30 -27.48 -8.80 -25.36
N SER A 31 -27.56 -9.71 -26.32
CA SER A 31 -27.66 -9.35 -27.75
C SER A 31 -28.99 -8.65 -28.06
N LEU A 32 -28.91 -7.43 -28.61
CA LEU A 32 -30.08 -6.65 -29.03
C LEU A 32 -30.93 -7.40 -30.09
N PRO A 33 -32.28 -7.44 -29.94
CA PRO A 33 -33.15 -8.12 -30.90
C PRO A 33 -33.31 -7.31 -32.19
N SER A 34 -33.05 -7.95 -33.33
CA SER A 34 -33.04 -7.34 -34.66
C SER A 34 -34.42 -7.17 -35.30
N THR A 35 -35.33 -6.43 -34.65
CA THR A 35 -36.66 -6.06 -35.19
C THR A 35 -36.95 -4.56 -35.00
N PRO A 36 -37.28 -3.81 -36.08
CA PRO A 36 -37.57 -2.37 -35.97
C PRO A 36 -38.95 -2.13 -35.33
N ILE A 37 -38.96 -1.49 -34.17
CA ILE A 37 -40.19 -1.08 -33.49
C ILE A 37 -40.69 0.24 -34.11
N SER A 38 -41.88 0.20 -34.71
CA SER A 38 -42.55 1.41 -35.20
C SER A 38 -43.20 2.17 -34.04
N ILE A 39 -42.58 3.28 -33.64
CA ILE A 39 -43.16 4.24 -32.69
C ILE A 39 -43.99 5.26 -33.49
N PRO A 40 -45.25 5.54 -33.12
CA PRO A 40 -46.08 6.52 -33.83
C PRO A 40 -45.51 7.94 -33.65
N ALA A 41 -45.56 8.74 -34.72
CA ALA A 41 -45.07 10.12 -34.70
C ALA A 41 -45.87 10.97 -33.71
N ILE A 42 -45.22 11.40 -32.62
CA ILE A 42 -45.75 12.38 -31.68
C ILE A 42 -45.64 13.76 -32.36
N ASP A 43 -46.74 14.49 -32.48
CA ASP A 43 -46.71 15.85 -33.03
C ASP A 43 -46.12 16.84 -32.00
N ILE A 44 -44.82 17.06 -32.13
CA ILE A 44 -44.04 17.99 -31.30
C ILE A 44 -44.58 19.42 -31.42
N SER A 45 -45.20 19.78 -32.55
CA SER A 45 -45.79 21.10 -32.81
C SER A 45 -46.87 21.46 -31.77
N ALA A 46 -47.73 20.49 -31.43
CA ALA A 46 -48.80 20.67 -30.46
C ALA A 46 -48.28 20.92 -29.04
N LYS A 47 -47.27 20.16 -28.60
CA LYS A 47 -46.62 20.36 -27.29
C LYS A 47 -45.88 21.71 -27.20
N LEU A 48 -45.22 22.13 -28.27
CA LEU A 48 -44.55 23.44 -28.32
C LEU A 48 -45.54 24.61 -28.27
N ALA A 49 -46.75 24.46 -28.80
CA ALA A 49 -47.81 25.45 -28.66
C ALA A 49 -48.30 25.55 -27.20
N GLU A 50 -48.58 24.41 -26.56
CA GLU A 50 -49.03 24.34 -25.16
C GLU A 50 -48.00 24.94 -24.18
N MET A 51 -46.71 24.70 -24.41
CA MET A 51 -45.63 25.32 -23.62
C MET A 51 -45.54 26.84 -23.81
N ARG A 52 -45.76 27.36 -25.03
CA ARG A 52 -45.75 28.81 -25.29
C ARG A 52 -46.90 29.53 -24.57
N GLU A 53 -48.10 28.95 -24.56
CA GLU A 53 -49.25 29.51 -23.85
C GLU A 53 -49.02 29.58 -22.32
N LYS A 54 -48.36 28.57 -21.74
CA LYS A 54 -47.94 28.60 -20.33
C LYS A 54 -46.93 29.73 -20.05
N ILE A 55 -45.97 29.96 -20.94
CA ILE A 55 -44.95 31.00 -20.79
C ILE A 55 -45.55 32.42 -20.89
N GLU A 56 -46.55 32.64 -21.74
CA GLU A 56 -47.25 33.94 -21.78
C GLU A 56 -48.09 34.19 -20.51
N LYS A 57 -48.81 33.18 -20.01
CA LYS A 57 -49.57 33.28 -18.74
C LYS A 57 -48.69 33.55 -17.52
N LEU A 58 -47.46 33.05 -17.51
CA LEU A 58 -46.47 33.37 -16.47
C LEU A 58 -45.94 34.81 -16.58
N LYS A 59 -45.84 35.37 -17.79
CA LYS A 59 -45.39 36.76 -18.02
C LYS A 59 -46.44 37.83 -17.73
N SER A 60 -47.73 37.47 -17.65
CA SER A 60 -48.83 38.41 -17.40
C SER A 60 -49.25 38.55 -15.93
N SER A 61 -48.52 37.95 -14.98
CA SER A 61 -48.86 37.98 -13.55
C SER A 61 -48.07 39.08 -12.81
N PRO A 62 -48.71 40.04 -12.11
CA PRO A 62 -48.00 41.01 -11.28
C PRO A 62 -47.30 40.33 -10.10
N GLY A 63 -46.07 40.77 -9.78
CA GLY A 63 -45.35 40.31 -8.59
C GLY A 63 -45.99 40.79 -7.28
N PRO A 64 -45.78 40.08 -6.15
CA PRO A 64 -46.33 40.47 -4.86
C PRO A 64 -45.74 41.80 -4.36
N GLU A 65 -46.60 42.65 -3.81
CA GLU A 65 -46.24 43.97 -3.28
C GLU A 65 -45.52 43.86 -1.93
N ALA A 66 -44.45 44.65 -1.73
CA ALA A 66 -43.62 44.56 -0.54
C ALA A 66 -44.34 45.12 0.71
N PRO A 67 -44.36 44.39 1.85
CA PRO A 67 -44.98 44.88 3.07
C PRO A 67 -44.21 46.06 3.67
N LYS A 68 -44.95 47.06 4.16
CA LYS A 68 -44.37 48.19 4.93
C LYS A 68 -44.08 47.77 6.38
N PRO A 69 -43.13 48.43 7.07
CA PRO A 69 -42.90 48.19 8.49
C PRO A 69 -44.11 48.66 9.32
N GLU A 70 -44.58 47.82 10.25
CA GLU A 70 -45.48 48.25 11.33
C GLU A 70 -44.69 48.56 12.61
N GLU A 71 -45.24 49.45 13.43
CA GLU A 71 -44.60 50.07 14.60
C GLU A 71 -45.38 49.74 15.88
N LYS A 72 -44.77 48.97 16.80
CA LYS A 72 -45.13 48.77 18.23
C LYS A 72 -44.22 47.69 18.86
N ALA A 73 -43.95 47.65 20.16
CA ALA A 73 -44.23 48.59 21.26
C ALA A 73 -43.08 48.54 22.31
N MET A 74 -43.10 49.46 23.28
CA MET A 74 -42.02 49.67 24.27
C MET A 74 -42.42 49.20 25.68
N GLY A 75 -41.47 48.62 26.41
CA GLY A 75 -41.55 48.32 27.86
C GLY A 75 -40.79 47.04 28.26
N GLU A 76 -40.10 46.92 29.40
CA GLU A 76 -39.74 47.92 30.43
C GLU A 76 -38.36 47.56 31.03
N THR A 77 -37.66 48.55 31.60
CA THR A 77 -36.51 48.40 32.52
C THR A 77 -36.88 49.06 33.85
N PRO A 78 -36.44 48.57 35.04
CA PRO A 78 -35.04 48.66 35.52
C PRO A 78 -34.68 47.48 36.50
N PRO A 79 -33.68 47.54 37.43
CA PRO A 79 -32.62 48.53 37.67
C PRO A 79 -31.19 47.97 37.86
N GLU A 80 -30.21 48.88 37.97
CA GLU A 80 -28.81 48.61 38.30
C GLU A 80 -28.55 48.32 39.80
N LYS A 81 -27.38 47.71 40.08
CA LYS A 81 -26.44 48.01 41.20
C LYS A 81 -25.19 47.12 41.04
N GLY A 82 -23.96 47.58 41.30
CA GLY A 82 -23.46 48.92 41.63
C GLY A 82 -21.97 48.84 42.03
N VAL A 83 -21.14 49.81 41.62
CA VAL A 83 -19.67 49.76 41.81
C VAL A 83 -19.23 50.31 43.17
N GLY A 84 -18.22 49.68 43.79
CA GLY A 84 -17.53 50.13 45.02
C GLY A 84 -16.04 49.76 45.00
N PRO A 85 -15.14 50.53 45.66
CA PRO A 85 -13.91 50.97 44.97
C PRO A 85 -12.58 50.93 45.78
N VAL A 86 -11.56 51.63 45.25
CA VAL A 86 -10.30 52.14 45.87
C VAL A 86 -9.10 51.12 46.00
N PRO A 87 -7.80 51.52 46.15
CA PRO A 87 -6.90 51.69 44.97
C PRO A 87 -5.37 51.34 45.10
N ALA A 88 -4.63 51.62 44.01
CA ALA A 88 -3.34 52.36 43.90
C ALA A 88 -1.94 51.70 44.11
N LEU A 89 -1.06 51.98 43.11
CA LEU A 89 0.40 52.29 43.15
C LEU A 89 1.38 51.19 43.65
N THR A 90 2.66 51.13 43.25
CA THR A 90 3.50 51.88 42.25
C THR A 90 3.84 50.96 41.04
N SER A 91 4.96 50.96 40.27
CA SER A 91 6.20 51.78 40.12
C SER A 91 6.83 51.49 38.73
N GLU A 92 7.03 52.51 37.89
CA GLU A 92 8.35 52.98 37.38
C GLU A 92 8.73 52.47 35.98
N ALA A 93 9.69 53.13 35.32
CA ALA A 93 9.92 53.02 33.87
C ALA A 93 11.35 53.37 33.43
N ALA A 94 11.73 52.83 32.26
CA ALA A 94 12.93 53.19 31.47
C ALA A 94 14.28 52.77 32.13
N PRO A 95 15.45 52.88 31.45
CA PRO A 95 15.75 53.60 30.21
C PRO A 95 16.13 52.72 29.00
N ALA A 96 16.12 53.35 27.82
CA ALA A 96 16.90 52.89 26.66
C ALA A 96 18.37 53.36 26.78
N ILE A 97 19.27 52.74 26.02
CA ILE A 97 20.67 53.18 25.84
C ILE A 97 20.99 53.19 24.35
N GLU A 98 21.76 54.19 23.91
CA GLU A 98 22.07 54.47 22.50
C GLU A 98 23.35 53.77 21.99
N ARG A 99 23.46 53.78 20.65
CA ARG A 99 24.64 53.61 19.78
C ARG A 99 26.04 53.59 20.43
N THR A 100 26.88 52.72 19.86
CA THR A 100 28.17 53.17 19.28
C THR A 100 28.38 52.59 17.89
N GLU A 101 28.59 53.46 16.91
CA GLU A 101 29.27 53.18 15.64
C GLU A 101 30.56 54.01 15.64
N GLU A 102 31.70 53.41 15.30
CA GLU A 102 32.89 54.02 14.64
C GLU A 102 33.93 52.89 14.48
N ALA A 103 34.55 52.55 13.35
CA ALA A 103 34.86 53.18 12.05
C ALA A 103 36.30 53.70 11.91
N ALA A 104 36.99 53.19 10.89
CA ALA A 104 38.09 53.79 10.13
C ALA A 104 37.96 53.23 8.70
N LYS A 105 37.66 54.01 7.65
CA LYS A 105 38.43 55.12 7.02
C LYS A 105 39.76 54.61 6.46
N GLU A 106 40.15 54.89 5.22
CA GLU A 106 39.97 56.10 4.36
C GLU A 106 39.09 55.81 3.12
N GLU A 107 38.33 56.73 2.49
CA GLU A 107 38.60 58.09 1.94
C GLU A 107 39.43 58.05 0.62
N VAL A 108 39.12 58.78 -0.48
CA VAL A 108 38.09 59.83 -0.74
C VAL A 108 37.79 60.02 -2.26
N GLU A 109 36.66 60.69 -2.60
CA GLU A 109 36.24 61.38 -3.87
C GLU A 109 36.41 60.68 -5.26
N GLU A 110 35.44 60.59 -6.19
CA GLU A 110 34.37 61.50 -6.71
C GLU A 110 34.79 62.33 -7.94
N GLU A 111 34.36 61.94 -9.16
CA GLU A 111 33.62 62.80 -10.11
C GLU A 111 33.13 62.06 -11.38
N VAL A 112 32.16 62.70 -12.03
CA VAL A 112 31.20 62.30 -13.08
C VAL A 112 31.80 62.14 -14.49
N GLU A 113 31.36 61.14 -15.28
CA GLU A 113 30.70 61.34 -16.61
C GLU A 113 30.11 60.04 -17.21
N GLU A 114 29.21 60.17 -18.19
CA GLU A 114 28.49 59.08 -18.88
C GLU A 114 29.21 58.66 -20.17
N GLU A 115 29.22 57.36 -20.51
CA GLU A 115 29.43 56.94 -21.91
C GLU A 115 28.71 55.62 -22.26
N TYR A 116 28.24 55.50 -23.50
CA TYR A 116 27.52 54.36 -24.07
C TYR A 116 28.29 53.77 -25.27
N GLU A 117 28.56 52.47 -25.27
CA GLU A 117 28.70 51.60 -26.47
C GLU A 117 28.20 50.21 -26.02
N GLU A 118 27.17 49.57 -26.59
CA GLU A 118 26.72 49.37 -27.98
C GLU A 118 27.66 48.48 -28.81
N ILE A 119 27.22 47.25 -29.10
CA ILE A 119 27.88 46.32 -30.02
C ILE A 119 26.96 46.06 -31.21
N ILE A 120 27.28 46.70 -32.34
CA ILE A 120 26.70 46.42 -33.66
C ILE A 120 27.84 46.01 -34.59
N VAL A 121 27.64 44.97 -35.40
CA VAL A 121 28.62 44.52 -36.40
C VAL A 121 27.97 44.50 -37.77
N GLU A 122 28.43 45.38 -38.67
CA GLU A 122 28.08 45.34 -40.09
C GLU A 122 29.31 45.44 -41.01
N THR A 123 29.09 45.13 -42.29
CA THR A 123 30.08 44.99 -43.37
C THR A 123 30.88 46.30 -43.67
N ARG A 124 32.02 46.36 -44.39
CA ARG A 124 32.43 45.66 -45.63
C ARG A 124 33.83 46.13 -46.13
N GLN A 125 34.58 45.29 -46.88
CA GLN A 125 35.55 45.68 -47.95
C GLN A 125 36.82 46.50 -47.52
N ILE A 126 37.97 46.61 -48.22
CA ILE A 126 38.53 46.16 -49.53
C ILE A 126 40.02 45.74 -49.30
N GLY A 127 40.61 44.87 -50.13
CA GLY A 127 42.10 44.77 -50.24
C GLY A 127 42.59 43.82 -51.35
N GLU A 128 43.45 44.31 -52.26
CA GLU A 128 44.11 43.51 -53.30
C GLU A 128 45.52 43.05 -52.86
N GLY A 129 45.97 41.87 -53.31
CA GLY A 129 47.31 41.34 -53.04
C GLY A 129 47.76 40.34 -54.11
N VAL A 130 49.02 40.40 -54.55
CA VAL A 130 49.50 39.83 -55.83
C VAL A 130 50.95 39.32 -55.70
N ILE A 131 51.22 38.09 -56.21
CA ILE A 131 52.50 37.31 -56.21
C ILE A 131 53.12 37.02 -54.80
N ASP A 132 53.95 35.98 -54.54
CA ASP A 132 54.51 34.88 -55.36
C ASP A 132 54.76 33.59 -54.53
N ARG A 133 55.03 32.47 -55.23
CA ARG A 133 55.85 31.28 -54.84
C ARG A 133 55.43 30.18 -53.84
N GLU A 134 55.68 28.96 -54.36
CA GLU A 134 56.34 27.79 -53.74
C GLU A 134 55.61 26.95 -52.67
N SER A 135 54.83 25.99 -53.17
CA SER A 135 54.44 24.76 -52.46
C SER A 135 55.54 23.70 -52.48
N ILE A 136 55.96 23.16 -51.33
CA ILE A 136 56.64 21.85 -51.24
C ILE A 136 56.11 21.03 -50.07
N ILE A 137 55.54 19.86 -50.37
CA ILE A 137 55.43 18.72 -49.45
C ILE A 137 55.97 17.50 -50.20
N ASN A 138 57.04 16.86 -49.69
CA ASN A 138 57.19 15.40 -49.61
C ASN A 138 58.61 14.95 -49.20
N LEU A 139 58.68 14.04 -48.23
CA LEU A 139 59.74 13.04 -48.05
C LEU A 139 59.07 11.73 -47.61
N GLY A 140 59.24 10.59 -48.27
CA GLY A 140 59.86 10.36 -49.58
C GLY A 140 60.10 8.87 -49.85
N LYS A 141 60.43 8.54 -51.12
CA LYS A 141 61.44 7.55 -51.63
C LYS A 141 61.59 6.13 -50.97
N PRO A 142 62.20 5.13 -51.65
CA PRO A 142 62.76 5.11 -53.01
C PRO A 142 62.30 3.91 -53.88
N LYS A 143 62.60 3.99 -55.19
CA LYS A 143 63.28 2.86 -55.87
C LYS A 143 64.18 3.33 -57.01
N GLN A 144 65.32 2.67 -57.11
CA GLN A 144 66.33 2.77 -58.17
C GLN A 144 66.10 1.61 -59.19
N VAL A 145 66.68 1.50 -60.40
CA VAL A 145 67.72 2.29 -61.08
C VAL A 145 67.70 2.08 -62.62
N LYS A 146 68.41 2.95 -63.35
CA LYS A 146 68.91 2.86 -64.74
C LYS A 146 67.94 2.83 -65.94
N GLU A 147 68.25 3.74 -66.86
CA GLU A 147 68.01 3.64 -68.30
C GLU A 147 69.02 2.66 -68.94
N GLU A 148 68.69 2.09 -70.09
CA GLU A 148 69.66 1.93 -71.18
C GLU A 148 68.92 1.93 -72.53
N ALA A 149 69.52 2.50 -73.58
CA ALA A 149 68.82 2.82 -74.82
C ALA A 149 69.26 1.94 -76.01
N THR A 150 68.31 1.48 -76.82
CA THR A 150 68.54 1.16 -78.24
C THR A 150 67.22 1.19 -79.01
N GLY A 151 67.21 1.80 -80.19
CA GLY A 151 65.97 2.09 -80.92
C GLY A 151 65.59 1.06 -81.99
N ARG A 152 64.28 0.81 -82.15
CA ARG A 152 63.68 0.28 -83.38
C ARG A 152 62.30 0.92 -83.58
N LYS A 153 61.93 1.22 -84.83
CA LYS A 153 60.63 1.85 -85.18
C LYS A 153 59.52 0.79 -85.35
N ILE A 154 58.28 1.29 -85.47
CA ILE A 154 57.01 0.61 -85.86
C ILE A 154 56.23 0.04 -84.65
N PRO A 155 54.89 0.26 -84.52
CA PRO A 155 54.02 1.29 -85.11
C PRO A 155 53.41 2.24 -84.03
N LYS A 156 52.50 3.14 -84.41
CA LYS A 156 51.55 3.77 -83.48
C LYS A 156 50.27 2.93 -83.40
N GLU A 157 49.83 2.56 -82.20
CA GLU A 157 48.46 2.14 -81.95
C GLU A 157 47.59 3.32 -81.51
N GLU A 158 46.36 3.42 -82.03
CA GLU A 158 45.40 4.44 -81.62
C GLU A 158 44.57 3.97 -80.42
N THR A 159 44.96 4.36 -79.21
CA THR A 159 44.13 4.16 -78.01
C THR A 159 43.03 5.22 -77.93
N LYS A 160 41.84 4.89 -78.42
CA LYS A 160 40.64 5.75 -78.35
C LYS A 160 40.23 6.01 -76.90
N LYS A 161 40.54 7.20 -76.37
CA LYS A 161 39.93 7.73 -75.14
C LYS A 161 38.54 8.30 -75.43
N THR A 162 37.49 7.59 -75.01
CA THR A 162 36.09 8.04 -75.12
C THR A 162 35.77 9.12 -74.09
N HIS A 163 35.89 10.39 -74.48
CA HIS A 163 35.34 11.50 -73.69
C HIS A 163 33.80 11.49 -73.75
N THR A 164 33.15 11.14 -72.64
CA THR A 164 31.69 11.23 -72.46
C THR A 164 31.27 12.70 -72.35
N ARG A 165 31.03 13.32 -73.51
CA ARG A 165 30.60 14.72 -73.66
C ARG A 165 29.15 14.89 -73.16
N VAL A 166 28.98 15.13 -71.87
CA VAL A 166 27.68 15.46 -71.25
C VAL A 166 27.06 16.64 -72.01
N ARG A 167 25.82 16.47 -72.50
CA ARG A 167 25.13 17.51 -73.28
C ARG A 167 24.60 18.59 -72.32
N PRO A 168 24.69 19.90 -72.67
CA PRO A 168 24.25 20.98 -71.79
C PRO A 168 22.76 20.93 -71.43
N SER A 169 21.95 20.24 -72.24
CA SER A 169 20.55 19.92 -71.95
C SER A 169 20.34 19.22 -70.60
N TYR A 170 21.28 18.38 -70.15
CA TYR A 170 21.16 17.68 -68.86
C TYR A 170 21.43 18.60 -67.66
N ILE A 171 22.30 19.60 -67.81
CA ILE A 171 22.57 20.60 -66.78
C ILE A 171 21.36 21.51 -66.61
N ILE A 172 20.77 21.96 -67.73
CA ILE A 172 19.52 22.74 -67.72
C ILE A 172 18.39 21.93 -67.07
N LEU A 173 18.23 20.64 -67.43
CA LEU A 173 17.22 19.77 -66.83
C LEU A 173 17.42 19.58 -65.33
N ALA A 174 18.67 19.38 -64.87
CA ALA A 174 18.98 19.25 -63.44
C ALA A 174 18.67 20.54 -62.67
N ILE A 175 19.01 21.72 -63.21
CA ILE A 175 18.66 23.02 -62.61
C ILE A 175 17.14 23.19 -62.55
N LEU A 176 16.41 22.78 -63.59
CA LEU A 176 14.94 22.87 -63.64
C LEU A 176 14.28 21.93 -62.63
N VAL A 177 14.80 20.71 -62.45
CA VAL A 177 14.35 19.78 -61.39
C VAL A 177 14.63 20.35 -60.00
N VAL A 178 15.83 20.87 -59.74
CA VAL A 178 16.16 21.51 -58.45
C VAL A 178 15.28 22.74 -58.20
N ALA A 179 15.01 23.56 -59.22
CA ALA A 179 14.09 24.69 -59.11
C ALA A 179 12.65 24.25 -58.84
N ILE A 180 12.17 23.17 -59.48
CA ILE A 180 10.85 22.58 -59.18
C ILE A 180 10.81 22.06 -57.74
N VAL A 181 11.85 21.40 -57.25
CA VAL A 181 11.92 20.94 -55.84
C VAL A 181 11.91 22.13 -54.89
N ILE A 182 12.71 23.18 -55.13
CA ILE A 182 12.72 24.39 -54.29
C ILE A 182 11.35 25.10 -54.31
N ILE A 183 10.72 25.24 -55.48
CA ILE A 183 9.39 25.87 -55.60
C ILE A 183 8.31 24.99 -54.95
N ALA A 184 8.37 23.67 -55.07
CA ALA A 184 7.45 22.75 -54.41
C ALA A 184 7.62 22.82 -52.88
N SER A 185 8.85 22.76 -52.36
CA SER A 185 9.14 22.93 -50.94
C SER A 185 8.69 24.30 -50.44
N PHE A 186 8.90 25.38 -51.20
CA PHE A 186 8.42 26.72 -50.86
C PHE A 186 6.89 26.80 -50.85
N LEU A 187 6.20 26.18 -51.80
CA LEU A 187 4.74 26.07 -51.83
C LEU A 187 4.19 25.21 -50.69
N VAL A 188 4.90 24.16 -50.25
CA VAL A 188 4.54 23.35 -49.06
C VAL A 188 4.78 24.12 -47.76
N LEU A 189 5.84 24.93 -47.69
CA LEU A 189 6.12 25.80 -46.54
C LEU A 189 5.16 26.99 -46.44
N THR A 190 4.66 27.52 -47.57
CA THR A 190 3.74 28.67 -47.62
C THR A 190 2.26 28.28 -47.64
N ASN A 191 1.89 27.07 -48.10
CA ASN A 191 0.54 26.51 -47.93
C ASN A 191 0.44 25.64 -46.67
N ARG A 192 1.09 26.03 -45.57
CA ARG A 192 0.64 25.62 -44.25
C ARG A 192 -0.67 26.37 -43.98
N PRO A 193 -1.82 25.69 -43.82
CA PRO A 193 -3.04 26.40 -43.43
C PRO A 193 -2.78 27.09 -42.10
N GLU A 194 -3.26 28.33 -41.95
CA GLU A 194 -3.28 28.94 -40.62
C GLU A 194 -4.09 28.04 -39.68
N LEU A 195 -3.55 27.76 -38.50
CA LEU A 195 -4.28 27.05 -37.46
C LEU A 195 -5.48 27.89 -37.05
N THR A 196 -6.66 27.58 -37.59
CA THR A 196 -7.91 28.12 -37.07
C THR A 196 -8.09 27.63 -35.64
N PRO A 197 -8.29 28.51 -34.65
CA PRO A 197 -8.68 28.08 -33.31
C PRO A 197 -10.09 27.48 -33.37
N PRO A 198 -10.43 26.55 -32.46
CA PRO A 198 -11.81 26.16 -32.23
C PRO A 198 -12.67 27.34 -31.78
N ALA A 199 -13.99 27.21 -31.96
CA ALA A 199 -14.97 28.04 -31.28
C ALA A 199 -15.07 27.67 -29.79
N VAL A 200 -15.93 28.40 -29.07
CA VAL A 200 -16.46 27.98 -27.77
C VAL A 200 -17.97 28.27 -27.82
N ASP A 201 -18.69 27.42 -28.54
CA ASP A 201 -20.12 27.54 -28.86
C ASP A 201 -20.91 26.22 -28.75
N GLY A 202 -20.23 25.08 -28.55
CA GLY A 202 -20.81 23.74 -28.40
C GLY A 202 -20.86 22.91 -29.69
N ILE A 203 -20.16 23.31 -30.76
CA ILE A 203 -20.15 22.62 -32.06
C ILE A 203 -18.79 21.98 -32.34
N TRP A 204 -18.65 20.69 -32.03
CA TRP A 204 -17.38 19.95 -31.96
C TRP A 204 -16.67 19.63 -33.30
N ASP A 205 -17.13 20.16 -34.43
CA ASP A 205 -16.64 19.79 -35.78
C ASP A 205 -15.26 20.36 -36.10
N ASP A 206 -14.87 21.47 -35.49
CA ASP A 206 -13.56 22.11 -35.63
C ASP A 206 -12.44 21.36 -34.90
N TRP A 207 -12.75 20.78 -33.73
CA TRP A 207 -11.86 19.89 -32.98
C TRP A 207 -11.44 18.64 -33.76
N VAL A 208 -12.07 18.31 -34.91
CA VAL A 208 -11.78 17.08 -35.68
C VAL A 208 -10.30 16.90 -36.03
N ASN A 209 -9.57 18.00 -36.29
CA ASN A 209 -8.14 17.97 -36.63
C ASN A 209 -7.21 18.13 -35.42
N VAL A 210 -7.75 18.42 -34.23
CA VAL A 210 -6.96 18.58 -33.00
C VAL A 210 -6.64 17.19 -32.43
N PRO A 211 -5.36 16.88 -32.13
CA PRO A 211 -4.95 15.62 -31.49
C PRO A 211 -5.68 15.39 -30.16
N LYS A 212 -6.10 14.15 -29.91
CA LYS A 212 -6.85 13.77 -28.72
C LYS A 212 -6.16 12.65 -27.95
N TYR A 213 -6.29 12.71 -26.64
CA TYR A 213 -5.61 11.85 -25.67
C TYR A 213 -6.64 11.19 -24.72
N PRO A 214 -6.49 9.91 -24.38
CA PRO A 214 -7.44 9.18 -23.53
C PRO A 214 -7.16 9.36 -22.03
N ALA A 215 -8.06 8.84 -21.19
CA ALA A 215 -7.75 8.47 -19.81
C ALA A 215 -6.52 7.52 -19.74
N LEU A 216 -5.66 7.78 -18.75
CA LEU A 216 -4.67 6.85 -18.20
C LEU A 216 -5.27 6.06 -17.02
N PHE A 217 -5.96 6.75 -16.12
CA PHE A 217 -6.67 6.15 -14.98
C PHE A 217 -8.16 6.46 -15.08
N THR A 218 -9.01 5.51 -14.69
CA THR A 218 -10.48 5.62 -14.78
C THR A 218 -11.14 5.53 -13.41
N SER A 219 -12.26 6.23 -13.27
CA SER A 219 -13.19 6.19 -12.16
C SER A 219 -14.25 5.11 -12.32
N GLU A 220 -14.85 4.67 -11.22
CA GLU A 220 -16.11 3.92 -11.23
C GLU A 220 -17.34 4.83 -11.47
N ASN A 221 -17.17 6.16 -11.50
CA ASN A 221 -18.18 7.14 -11.92
C ASN A 221 -18.00 7.50 -13.43
N PRO A 222 -18.89 7.06 -14.35
CA PRO A 222 -18.74 7.33 -15.79
C PRO A 222 -18.77 8.82 -16.14
N SER A 223 -19.37 9.66 -15.30
CA SER A 223 -19.45 11.12 -15.44
C SER A 223 -18.08 11.81 -15.32
N LEU A 224 -17.07 11.10 -14.80
CA LEU A 224 -15.67 11.55 -14.69
C LEU A 224 -14.79 10.94 -15.81
N ASN A 225 -15.09 9.71 -16.24
CA ASN A 225 -14.24 8.96 -17.17
C ASN A 225 -13.98 9.66 -18.49
N ILE A 226 -12.75 10.13 -18.71
CA ILE A 226 -12.31 10.84 -19.92
C ILE A 226 -12.16 9.86 -21.09
N ASP A 227 -13.07 9.94 -22.05
CA ASP A 227 -12.96 9.24 -23.33
C ASP A 227 -11.86 9.88 -24.20
N GLU A 228 -11.88 11.22 -24.28
CA GLU A 228 -10.92 12.01 -25.05
C GLU A 228 -10.78 13.44 -24.49
N THR A 229 -9.54 13.94 -24.44
CA THR A 229 -9.21 15.34 -24.14
C THR A 229 -8.28 15.93 -25.20
N ALA A 230 -8.32 17.25 -25.40
CA ALA A 230 -7.48 17.96 -26.35
C ALA A 230 -7.18 19.40 -25.91
N VAL A 231 -5.99 19.90 -26.27
CA VAL A 231 -5.57 21.31 -26.10
C VAL A 231 -5.03 21.85 -27.41
N GLN A 232 -5.31 23.13 -27.69
CA GLN A 232 -4.68 23.89 -28.77
C GLN A 232 -4.29 25.29 -28.27
N LEU A 233 -3.05 25.71 -28.52
CA LEU A 233 -2.59 27.09 -28.28
C LEU A 233 -2.75 27.93 -29.54
N TYR A 234 -3.44 29.07 -29.44
CA TYR A 234 -3.55 30.04 -30.54
C TYR A 234 -3.46 31.48 -30.01
N LYS A 235 -2.47 32.24 -30.50
CA LYS A 235 -2.22 33.66 -30.14
C LYS A 235 -2.23 33.94 -28.62
N GLY A 236 -1.67 33.01 -27.83
CA GLY A 236 -1.58 33.09 -26.37
C GLY A 236 -2.80 32.54 -25.60
N SER A 237 -3.91 32.25 -26.28
CA SER A 237 -5.06 31.57 -25.67
C SER A 237 -4.95 30.06 -25.82
N ILE A 238 -5.09 29.34 -24.71
CA ILE A 238 -5.39 27.92 -24.70
C ILE A 238 -6.87 27.74 -25.00
N PHE A 239 -7.16 26.79 -25.87
CA PHE A 239 -8.46 26.15 -26.06
C PHE A 239 -8.34 24.75 -25.47
N TRP A 240 -9.33 24.31 -24.68
CA TRP A 240 -9.38 22.99 -24.06
C TRP A 240 -10.74 22.34 -24.31
N TYR A 241 -10.72 21.05 -24.66
CA TYR A 241 -11.87 20.20 -24.91
C TYR A 241 -11.80 18.93 -24.07
N LEU A 242 -12.97 18.48 -23.61
CA LEU A 242 -13.15 17.22 -22.89
C LEU A 242 -14.41 16.49 -23.35
N HIS A 243 -14.31 15.17 -23.43
CA HIS A 243 -15.44 14.25 -23.56
C HIS A 243 -15.36 13.17 -22.48
N THR A 244 -16.48 12.87 -21.84
CA THR A 244 -16.61 11.79 -20.86
C THR A 244 -17.52 10.65 -21.32
N ALA A 245 -17.31 9.44 -20.77
CA ALA A 245 -18.13 8.26 -21.06
C ALA A 245 -19.59 8.38 -20.57
N GLY A 246 -19.84 9.25 -19.59
CA GLY A 246 -21.17 9.62 -19.08
C GLY A 246 -21.47 11.11 -19.26
N ASP A 247 -22.70 11.50 -18.95
CA ASP A 247 -23.11 12.91 -18.96
C ASP A 247 -22.32 13.72 -17.91
N LEU A 248 -21.90 14.93 -18.26
CA LEU A 248 -21.25 15.87 -17.36
C LEU A 248 -22.20 16.25 -16.21
N TYR A 249 -21.63 16.45 -15.02
CA TYR A 249 -22.35 16.96 -13.85
C TYR A 249 -23.56 16.11 -13.41
N LYS A 250 -23.69 14.86 -13.88
CA LYS A 250 -24.94 14.07 -13.87
C LYS A 250 -25.59 13.89 -12.50
N THR A 251 -24.80 13.79 -11.44
CA THR A 251 -25.32 13.63 -10.07
C THR A 251 -25.75 14.98 -9.49
N SER A 252 -26.92 15.01 -8.87
CA SER A 252 -27.44 16.15 -8.10
C SER A 252 -27.00 16.12 -6.62
N GLU A 253 -26.26 15.09 -6.20
CA GLU A 253 -25.94 14.84 -4.79
C GLU A 253 -24.55 15.38 -4.38
N ARG A 254 -23.60 15.38 -5.32
CA ARG A 254 -22.21 15.85 -5.12
C ARG A 254 -21.71 16.66 -6.31
N ILE A 255 -20.79 17.59 -6.08
CA ILE A 255 -20.17 18.39 -7.14
C ILE A 255 -19.14 17.53 -7.89
N SER A 256 -19.25 17.48 -9.22
CA SER A 256 -18.23 16.90 -10.11
C SER A 256 -17.30 18.00 -10.60
N TYR A 257 -15.99 17.74 -10.60
CA TYR A 257 -14.94 18.68 -11.00
C TYR A 257 -14.16 18.13 -12.19
N TYR A 258 -13.78 19.05 -13.07
CA TYR A 258 -13.02 18.82 -14.29
C TYR A 258 -11.91 19.87 -14.34
N ALA A 259 -10.66 19.43 -14.26
CA ALA A 259 -9.48 20.30 -14.22
C ALA A 259 -8.54 20.00 -15.39
N LEU A 260 -7.95 21.05 -15.96
CA LEU A 260 -6.75 20.97 -16.78
C LEU A 260 -5.60 21.53 -15.94
N LEU A 261 -4.70 20.66 -15.49
CA LEU A 261 -3.43 21.09 -14.90
C LEU A 261 -2.44 21.37 -16.02
N ILE A 262 -1.66 22.44 -15.85
CA ILE A 262 -0.77 22.99 -16.87
C ILE A 262 0.59 23.27 -16.24
N ASP A 263 1.57 22.54 -16.72
CA ASP A 263 3.00 22.75 -16.55
C ASP A 263 3.43 23.71 -17.69
N SER A 264 3.87 24.93 -17.35
CA SER A 264 3.93 26.02 -18.34
C SER A 264 5.32 26.25 -18.94
N ASP A 265 6.37 25.81 -18.25
CA ASP A 265 7.77 25.93 -18.64
C ASP A 265 8.46 24.58 -18.93
N GLY A 266 7.93 23.47 -18.41
CA GLY A 266 8.47 22.12 -18.54
C GLY A 266 9.12 21.56 -17.27
N ASP A 267 9.24 22.34 -16.18
CA ASP A 267 10.04 22.01 -15.00
C ASP A 267 9.21 21.27 -13.92
N PRO A 268 9.57 20.04 -13.51
CA PRO A 268 8.89 19.37 -12.39
C PRO A 268 9.17 19.99 -11.01
N GLY A 269 10.10 20.94 -10.90
CA GLY A 269 10.39 21.68 -9.67
C GLY A 269 9.49 22.90 -9.44
N THR A 270 8.78 23.39 -10.47
CA THR A 270 7.83 24.52 -10.36
C THR A 270 6.40 24.03 -10.12
N GLY A 271 5.50 24.96 -9.74
CA GLY A 271 4.08 24.66 -9.57
C GLY A 271 3.74 23.61 -8.51
N PHE A 272 2.54 23.02 -8.64
CA PHE A 272 2.09 21.88 -7.84
C PHE A 272 2.63 20.57 -8.40
N SER A 273 3.41 19.83 -7.61
CA SER A 273 3.88 18.48 -7.95
C SER A 273 2.68 17.53 -7.97
N PHE A 274 2.11 17.32 -9.15
CA PHE A 274 0.94 16.47 -9.36
C PHE A 274 1.36 15.03 -9.59
N TYR A 275 2.31 14.83 -10.50
CA TYR A 275 2.80 13.53 -10.95
C TYR A 275 4.32 13.59 -11.15
N PRO A 276 5.09 12.50 -10.96
CA PRO A 276 6.52 12.49 -11.26
C PRO A 276 6.82 13.03 -12.68
N GLY A 277 7.63 14.08 -12.76
CA GLY A 277 7.95 14.78 -14.02
C GLY A 277 6.98 15.89 -14.45
N PHE A 278 6.01 16.28 -13.61
CA PHE A 278 4.98 17.29 -13.91
C PHE A 278 4.74 18.27 -12.75
N GLY A 279 5.16 19.52 -12.94
CA GLY A 279 4.93 20.64 -12.03
C GLY A 279 3.84 21.57 -12.57
N ALA A 280 2.70 21.70 -11.88
CA ALA A 280 1.55 22.42 -12.40
C ALA A 280 1.51 23.90 -11.95
N ASP A 281 1.91 24.82 -12.83
CA ASP A 281 1.82 26.27 -12.58
C ASP A 281 0.38 26.80 -12.57
N TYR A 282 -0.46 26.26 -13.45
CA TYR A 282 -1.84 26.72 -13.65
C TYR A 282 -2.83 25.57 -13.62
N MET A 283 -4.05 25.88 -13.19
CA MET A 283 -5.19 24.98 -13.25
C MET A 283 -6.39 25.72 -13.84
N ALA A 284 -6.94 25.24 -14.96
CA ALA A 284 -8.29 25.63 -15.38
C ALA A 284 -9.27 24.62 -14.81
N MET A 285 -10.13 25.02 -13.87
CA MET A 285 -11.08 24.13 -13.19
C MET A 285 -12.52 24.56 -13.46
N ILE A 286 -13.34 23.57 -13.80
CA ILE A 286 -14.77 23.67 -14.07
C ILE A 286 -15.47 22.70 -13.12
N SER A 287 -16.62 23.08 -12.56
CA SER A 287 -17.40 22.23 -11.67
C SER A 287 -18.90 22.40 -11.86
N GLY A 288 -19.66 21.35 -11.53
CA GLY A 288 -21.12 21.36 -11.68
C GLY A 288 -21.82 20.18 -10.99
N CYS A 289 -23.15 20.24 -10.94
CA CYS A 289 -24.01 19.15 -10.45
C CYS A 289 -25.42 19.23 -11.07
N GLY A 290 -26.19 18.16 -11.02
CA GLY A 290 -27.55 18.07 -11.55
C GLY A 290 -27.68 18.27 -13.07
N GLY A 291 -26.59 18.12 -13.81
CA GLY A 291 -26.48 18.43 -15.25
C GLY A 291 -26.10 19.89 -15.57
N GLU A 292 -25.95 20.76 -14.57
CA GLU A 292 -25.66 22.19 -14.74
C GLU A 292 -24.24 22.56 -14.28
N SER A 293 -23.60 23.49 -14.98
CA SER A 293 -22.31 24.06 -14.60
C SER A 293 -22.48 25.10 -13.49
N LEU A 294 -21.71 24.97 -12.40
CA LEU A 294 -21.76 25.86 -11.24
C LEU A 294 -20.67 26.94 -11.26
N PHE A 295 -19.42 26.55 -11.53
CA PHE A 295 -18.27 27.46 -11.52
C PHE A 295 -17.26 27.05 -12.58
N ALA A 296 -16.57 28.04 -13.16
CA ALA A 296 -15.44 27.82 -14.05
C ALA A 296 -14.41 28.95 -13.88
N GLY A 297 -13.15 28.60 -13.65
CA GLY A 297 -12.08 29.57 -13.41
C GLY A 297 -10.68 29.05 -13.68
N LEU A 298 -9.78 29.99 -13.98
CA LEU A 298 -8.35 29.79 -14.08
C LEU A 298 -7.69 30.15 -12.74
N TYR A 299 -6.80 29.27 -12.28
CA TYR A 299 -6.02 29.38 -11.06
C TYR A 299 -4.53 29.37 -11.39
N VAL A 300 -3.72 29.93 -10.50
CA VAL A 300 -2.26 29.88 -10.51
C VAL A 300 -1.77 29.30 -9.18
N PHE A 301 -0.71 28.50 -9.22
CA PHE A 301 -0.02 28.03 -8.03
C PHE A 301 0.78 29.18 -7.40
N GLY A 302 1.20 29.05 -6.15
CA GLY A 302 1.85 30.17 -5.47
C GLY A 302 2.27 29.87 -4.05
N SER A 303 2.97 28.76 -3.87
CA SER A 303 3.72 28.40 -2.66
C SER A 303 4.96 27.63 -3.12
N ASP A 304 6.04 27.69 -2.34
CA ASP A 304 7.25 26.90 -2.61
C ASP A 304 7.11 25.44 -2.12
N ASP A 305 6.08 25.17 -1.30
CA ASP A 305 5.62 23.83 -0.93
C ASP A 305 4.79 23.24 -2.08
N ASN A 306 5.48 22.56 -3.00
CA ASN A 306 4.90 22.00 -4.22
C ASN A 306 3.86 20.88 -3.98
N LEU A 307 3.71 20.38 -2.75
CA LEU A 307 2.65 19.44 -2.38
C LEU A 307 1.37 20.14 -1.88
N ASN A 308 1.39 21.44 -1.58
CA ASN A 308 0.27 22.15 -0.95
C ASN A 308 -0.86 22.52 -1.93
N TRP A 309 -1.82 21.61 -2.13
CA TRP A 309 -3.01 21.80 -2.97
C TRP A 309 -3.82 23.06 -2.60
N SER A 310 -3.85 23.47 -1.32
CA SER A 310 -4.58 24.67 -0.89
C SER A 310 -4.02 25.98 -1.45
N ALA A 311 -2.78 25.99 -1.97
CA ALA A 311 -2.11 27.17 -2.52
C ALA A 311 -2.69 27.69 -3.84
N TRP A 312 -3.60 26.97 -4.51
CA TRP A 312 -4.27 27.41 -5.75
C TRP A 312 -5.04 28.73 -5.57
N LYS A 313 -4.55 29.79 -6.22
CA LYS A 313 -5.12 31.15 -6.19
C LYS A 313 -5.91 31.43 -7.46
N SER A 314 -7.18 31.82 -7.32
CA SER A 314 -8.06 32.14 -8.47
C SER A 314 -7.59 33.43 -9.16
N VAL A 315 -7.40 33.35 -10.48
CA VAL A 315 -6.98 34.47 -11.34
C VAL A 315 -8.18 35.16 -11.97
N LYS A 316 -9.09 34.37 -12.56
CA LYS A 316 -10.31 34.85 -13.25
C LYS A 316 -11.29 33.71 -13.54
N SER A 317 -12.56 34.04 -13.73
CA SER A 317 -13.54 33.13 -14.33
C SER A 317 -13.23 32.85 -15.81
N ILE A 318 -13.64 31.69 -16.31
CA ILE A 318 -13.55 31.30 -17.74
C ILE A 318 -14.94 30.93 -18.28
N HIS A 319 -15.14 31.05 -19.58
CA HIS A 319 -16.40 30.66 -20.23
C HIS A 319 -16.34 29.21 -20.71
N VAL A 320 -17.42 28.45 -20.52
CA VAL A 320 -17.52 27.03 -20.90
C VAL A 320 -18.77 26.84 -21.75
N ALA A 321 -18.63 26.19 -22.91
CA ALA A 321 -19.76 25.62 -23.63
C ALA A 321 -19.80 24.12 -23.34
N ALA A 322 -20.88 23.64 -22.74
CA ALA A 322 -21.04 22.24 -22.32
C ALA A 322 -22.38 21.67 -22.77
N LEU A 323 -22.39 20.42 -23.23
CA LEU A 323 -23.60 19.71 -23.67
C LEU A 323 -23.44 18.20 -23.50
N ILE A 324 -24.36 17.59 -22.74
CA ILE A 324 -24.40 16.14 -22.46
C ILE A 324 -23.07 15.67 -21.87
N SER A 325 -22.20 15.04 -22.65
CA SER A 325 -20.91 14.47 -22.19
C SER A 325 -19.68 15.27 -22.64
N LYS A 326 -19.84 16.41 -23.33
CA LYS A 326 -18.75 17.20 -23.92
C LYS A 326 -18.73 18.63 -23.40
N PHE A 327 -17.54 19.19 -23.21
CA PHE A 327 -17.36 20.63 -23.05
C PHE A 327 -16.13 21.15 -23.79
N GLU A 328 -16.14 22.45 -24.04
CA GLU A 328 -15.00 23.24 -24.48
C GLU A 328 -14.91 24.58 -23.74
N THR A 329 -13.70 25.11 -23.62
CA THR A 329 -13.41 26.40 -22.99
C THR A 329 -12.17 27.04 -23.64
N ASN A 330 -12.01 28.35 -23.48
CA ASN A 330 -10.75 29.02 -23.79
C ASN A 330 -10.35 30.05 -22.73
N PHE A 331 -9.04 30.25 -22.57
CA PHE A 331 -8.46 31.22 -21.65
C PHE A 331 -7.01 31.56 -22.01
N THR A 332 -6.59 32.76 -21.65
CA THR A 332 -5.18 33.24 -21.71
C THR A 332 -4.60 33.21 -20.29
N ALA A 333 -3.42 32.62 -20.07
CA ALA A 333 -2.73 32.74 -18.78
C ALA A 333 -2.07 34.13 -18.60
N PRO A 334 -1.66 34.51 -17.37
CA PRO A 334 -0.89 35.73 -17.13
C PRO A 334 0.51 35.71 -17.75
N GLN A 335 1.12 34.53 -17.89
CA GLN A 335 2.45 34.33 -18.49
C GLN A 335 2.35 33.60 -19.84
N THR A 336 3.45 33.59 -20.61
CA THR A 336 3.51 32.95 -21.93
C THR A 336 4.04 31.53 -21.80
N PHE A 337 3.26 30.54 -22.24
CA PHE A 337 3.65 29.13 -22.23
C PHE A 337 4.86 28.85 -23.13
N SER A 338 5.74 27.95 -22.68
CA SER A 338 6.78 27.36 -23.54
C SER A 338 6.14 26.48 -24.62
N SER A 339 6.18 26.92 -25.88
CA SER A 339 5.60 26.14 -27.00
C SER A 339 6.33 24.82 -27.30
N ALA A 340 7.50 24.61 -26.71
CA ALA A 340 8.30 23.39 -26.84
C ALA A 340 8.25 22.47 -25.61
N HIS A 341 7.88 22.98 -24.43
CA HIS A 341 8.03 22.25 -23.16
C HIS A 341 6.75 22.21 -22.30
N ALA A 342 5.77 23.10 -22.51
CA ALA A 342 4.55 23.12 -21.71
C ALA A 342 3.77 21.80 -21.84
N LYS A 343 3.41 21.22 -20.69
CA LYS A 343 2.70 19.94 -20.55
C LYS A 343 1.31 20.14 -19.95
N PHE A 344 0.43 19.21 -20.23
CA PHE A 344 -0.99 19.25 -19.88
C PHE A 344 -1.44 17.89 -19.37
N VAL A 345 -2.34 17.90 -18.39
CA VAL A 345 -3.11 16.71 -18.00
C VAL A 345 -4.52 17.12 -17.58
N SER A 346 -5.51 16.40 -18.11
CA SER A 346 -6.90 16.57 -17.71
C SER A 346 -7.23 15.59 -16.58
N VAL A 347 -7.87 16.09 -15.52
CA VAL A 347 -8.11 15.38 -14.26
C VAL A 347 -9.54 15.62 -13.82
N THR A 348 -10.21 14.60 -13.30
CA THR A 348 -11.64 14.62 -12.97
C THR A 348 -11.91 13.87 -11.68
N PHE A 349 -12.70 14.47 -10.80
CA PHE A 349 -12.88 14.03 -9.41
C PHE A 349 -14.20 14.57 -8.82
N ASP A 350 -14.69 13.92 -7.77
CA ASP A 350 -15.84 14.40 -6.98
C ASP A 350 -15.59 14.29 -5.45
N GLY A 351 -14.34 14.03 -5.07
CA GLY A 351 -13.87 13.93 -3.68
C GLY A 351 -14.25 12.64 -2.95
N LYS A 352 -14.61 11.59 -3.70
CA LYS A 352 -15.03 10.29 -3.17
C LYS A 352 -14.83 9.12 -4.12
N SER A 353 -15.19 9.31 -5.40
CA SER A 353 -14.90 8.35 -6.45
C SER A 353 -13.44 8.44 -6.89
N ASN A 354 -12.89 7.36 -7.46
CA ASN A 354 -11.51 7.35 -7.93
C ASN A 354 -11.28 8.48 -8.94
N THR A 355 -10.16 9.20 -8.81
CA THR A 355 -9.80 10.29 -9.73
C THR A 355 -9.46 9.72 -11.10
N CYS A 356 -10.15 10.18 -12.14
CA CYS A 356 -9.80 9.87 -13.52
C CYS A 356 -8.84 10.94 -14.06
N MET A 357 -7.80 10.52 -14.78
CA MET A 357 -6.68 11.34 -15.22
C MET A 357 -6.31 10.92 -16.65
N SER A 358 -6.04 11.87 -17.55
CA SER A 358 -5.51 11.58 -18.89
C SER A 358 -4.04 11.16 -18.85
N VAL A 359 -3.51 10.66 -19.97
CA VAL A 359 -2.04 10.75 -20.18
C VAL A 359 -1.58 12.21 -20.10
N ILE A 360 -0.31 12.44 -19.78
CA ILE A 360 0.34 13.74 -19.90
C ILE A 360 0.66 13.96 -21.38
N TYR A 361 0.36 15.14 -21.92
CA TYR A 361 0.63 15.52 -23.31
C TYR A 361 1.17 16.95 -23.41
N SER A 362 1.73 17.34 -24.57
CA SER A 362 2.24 18.70 -24.81
C SER A 362 1.60 19.33 -26.07
N LEU A 363 2.02 20.56 -26.41
CA LEU A 363 1.61 21.23 -27.64
C LEU A 363 2.23 20.61 -28.90
N ILE A 364 3.32 19.86 -28.76
CA ILE A 364 3.88 19.03 -29.84
C ILE A 364 3.12 17.70 -29.79
N PRO A 365 2.37 17.30 -30.82
CA PRO A 365 1.49 16.13 -30.69
C PRO A 365 2.29 14.82 -30.59
N GLY A 366 2.03 14.03 -29.56
CA GLY A 366 2.70 12.74 -29.36
C GLY A 366 2.95 12.43 -27.89
N VAL A 367 2.64 11.21 -27.46
CA VAL A 367 2.98 10.67 -26.13
C VAL A 367 3.38 9.21 -26.30
N LEU A 368 4.58 8.85 -25.83
CA LEU A 368 5.01 7.47 -25.63
C LEU A 368 4.71 7.08 -24.18
N MET A 369 4.09 5.92 -23.98
CA MET A 369 3.78 5.38 -22.67
C MET A 369 4.34 3.96 -22.56
N ILE A 370 5.17 3.70 -21.56
CA ILE A 370 5.73 2.39 -21.27
C ILE A 370 5.30 1.97 -19.87
N THR A 371 4.42 0.97 -19.79
CA THR A 371 4.11 0.30 -18.53
C THR A 371 5.09 -0.85 -18.32
N GLN A 372 5.90 -0.77 -17.27
CA GLN A 372 6.79 -1.84 -16.83
C GLN A 372 6.13 -2.69 -15.74
N GLY A 373 6.40 -3.99 -15.74
CA GLY A 373 5.90 -4.93 -14.74
C GLY A 373 6.86 -6.09 -14.53
N SER A 374 7.05 -6.48 -13.26
CA SER A 374 7.89 -7.62 -12.89
C SER A 374 7.30 -8.94 -13.40
N LEU A 375 8.16 -9.80 -13.94
CA LEU A 375 7.87 -11.21 -14.23
C LEU A 375 8.58 -12.17 -13.26
N VAL A 376 9.26 -11.62 -12.25
CA VAL A 376 9.86 -12.41 -11.16
C VAL A 376 8.74 -13.13 -10.39
N PRO A 377 8.86 -14.44 -10.10
CA PRO A 377 7.87 -15.16 -9.29
C PRO A 377 7.70 -14.55 -7.90
N SER A 378 6.54 -14.76 -7.27
CA SER A 378 6.26 -14.30 -5.90
C SER A 378 7.16 -14.92 -4.82
N THR A 379 7.95 -15.93 -5.17
CA THR A 379 9.04 -16.46 -4.32
C THR A 379 10.29 -15.58 -4.31
N GLY A 380 10.33 -14.50 -5.10
CA GLY A 380 11.51 -13.64 -5.26
C GLY A 380 12.68 -14.29 -6.02
N VAL A 381 12.54 -15.54 -6.47
CA VAL A 381 13.65 -16.36 -7.00
C VAL A 381 13.46 -16.73 -8.46
N LEU A 382 14.50 -16.42 -9.26
CA LEU A 382 14.69 -16.86 -10.64
C LEU A 382 15.50 -18.15 -10.68
N LEU A 383 15.24 -19.03 -11.66
CA LEU A 383 16.02 -20.26 -11.81
C LEU A 383 17.42 -19.96 -12.35
N GLN A 384 18.41 -20.78 -11.99
CA GLN A 384 19.79 -20.68 -12.49
C GLN A 384 19.92 -21.27 -13.91
N GLU A 385 19.11 -20.75 -14.83
CA GLU A 385 18.90 -21.26 -16.19
C GLU A 385 18.95 -20.10 -17.21
N PRO A 386 19.15 -20.37 -18.50
CA PRO A 386 19.08 -19.33 -19.52
C PRO A 386 17.63 -18.87 -19.79
N ASN A 387 17.47 -17.66 -20.33
CA ASN A 387 16.19 -17.07 -20.74
C ASN A 387 15.13 -16.91 -19.62
N GLN A 388 15.55 -16.59 -18.39
CA GLN A 388 14.61 -16.22 -17.33
C GLN A 388 13.92 -14.90 -17.69
N HIS A 389 12.59 -14.91 -17.78
CA HIS A 389 11.81 -13.69 -17.97
C HIS A 389 11.87 -12.82 -16.71
N LEU A 390 12.17 -11.53 -16.88
CA LEU A 390 12.48 -10.62 -15.78
C LEU A 390 11.53 -9.42 -15.74
N LEU A 391 11.42 -8.69 -16.84
CA LEU A 391 10.62 -7.46 -16.95
C LEU A 391 9.75 -7.53 -18.21
N GLN A 392 8.46 -7.23 -18.07
CA GLN A 392 7.56 -6.97 -19.18
C GLN A 392 7.44 -5.46 -19.40
N LEU A 393 7.53 -5.01 -20.65
CA LEU A 393 7.21 -3.65 -21.05
C LEU A 393 6.02 -3.66 -22.00
N VAL A 394 4.94 -2.95 -21.66
CA VAL A 394 3.82 -2.67 -22.56
C VAL A 394 4.00 -1.25 -23.11
N VAL A 395 4.48 -1.16 -24.33
CA VAL A 395 4.73 0.10 -25.05
C VAL A 395 3.46 0.49 -25.80
N ARG A 396 2.95 1.71 -25.58
CA ARG A 396 1.79 2.32 -26.25
C ARG A 396 2.12 3.75 -26.66
N ALA A 397 1.43 4.30 -27.65
CA ALA A 397 1.55 5.72 -27.98
C ALA A 397 0.22 6.37 -28.43
N TYR A 398 0.15 7.68 -28.26
CA TYR A 398 -1.03 8.52 -28.48
C TYR A 398 -0.67 9.84 -29.19
N GLY A 399 -1.65 10.53 -29.78
CA GLY A 399 -1.43 11.79 -30.49
C GLY A 399 -0.96 11.58 -31.94
N ALA A 400 0.26 12.02 -32.27
CA ALA A 400 0.90 11.74 -33.56
C ALA A 400 1.42 10.29 -33.65
N MET A 401 2.24 9.99 -34.65
CA MET A 401 2.86 8.68 -34.85
C MET A 401 4.34 8.91 -35.16
N GLU A 402 5.15 8.85 -34.11
CA GLU A 402 6.58 9.11 -34.15
C GLU A 402 7.37 7.79 -33.98
N GLU A 403 8.68 7.85 -34.28
CA GLU A 403 9.56 6.68 -34.26
C GLU A 403 10.07 6.34 -32.86
N VAL A 404 10.24 5.04 -32.59
CA VAL A 404 10.93 4.49 -31.41
C VAL A 404 12.06 3.61 -31.93
N ARG A 405 13.29 4.12 -31.88
CA ARG A 405 14.49 3.55 -32.51
C ARG A 405 15.10 2.41 -31.70
N SER A 406 15.11 2.53 -30.38
CA SER A 406 15.59 1.49 -29.45
C SER A 406 14.95 1.67 -28.07
N ILE A 407 14.80 0.55 -27.35
CA ILE A 407 14.45 0.51 -25.93
C ILE A 407 15.46 -0.43 -25.26
N VAL A 408 16.30 0.15 -24.38
CA VAL A 408 17.35 -0.54 -23.64
C VAL A 408 17.05 -0.44 -22.14
N PRO A 409 16.42 -1.45 -21.52
CA PRO A 409 16.23 -1.46 -20.07
C PRO A 409 17.56 -1.45 -19.33
N SER A 410 17.64 -0.64 -18.27
CA SER A 410 18.73 -0.68 -17.29
C SER A 410 18.67 -2.01 -16.54
N VAL A 411 19.75 -2.80 -16.59
CA VAL A 411 19.87 -4.11 -15.93
C VAL A 411 21.09 -4.13 -15.01
N ILE A 412 20.88 -4.47 -13.74
CA ILE A 412 21.90 -4.58 -12.70
C ILE A 412 21.98 -6.04 -12.27
N GLY A 413 23.19 -6.59 -12.12
CA GLY A 413 23.41 -7.99 -11.73
C GLY A 413 23.42 -9.01 -12.88
N ALA A 414 23.01 -8.60 -14.09
CA ALA A 414 23.09 -9.37 -15.32
C ALA A 414 23.50 -8.46 -16.51
N ASN A 415 23.66 -9.03 -17.70
CA ASN A 415 23.95 -8.24 -18.90
C ASN A 415 22.70 -7.48 -19.39
N THR A 416 22.89 -6.21 -19.76
CA THR A 416 21.91 -5.39 -20.49
C THR A 416 21.52 -6.04 -21.83
N VAL A 417 20.26 -5.90 -22.23
CA VAL A 417 19.73 -6.39 -23.51
C VAL A 417 18.93 -5.27 -24.18
N ASP A 418 19.32 -4.87 -25.38
CA ASP A 418 18.51 -4.00 -26.25
C ASP A 418 17.29 -4.79 -26.77
N LEU A 419 16.09 -4.24 -26.56
CA LEU A 419 14.83 -4.83 -27.02
C LEU A 419 14.47 -4.38 -28.45
N GLY A 420 15.20 -3.41 -29.01
CA GLY A 420 15.12 -2.97 -30.40
C GLY A 420 14.05 -1.92 -30.69
N GLU A 421 13.82 -1.71 -31.99
CA GLU A 421 12.87 -0.73 -32.55
C GLU A 421 11.40 -1.14 -32.34
N VAL A 422 10.51 -0.14 -32.19
CA VAL A 422 9.05 -0.37 -32.06
C VAL A 422 8.29 0.28 -33.22
N ILE A 423 8.23 -0.42 -34.36
CA ILE A 423 7.55 0.04 -35.57
C ILE A 423 6.03 -0.17 -35.47
N TRP A 424 5.23 0.88 -35.68
CA TRP A 424 3.76 0.85 -35.76
C TRP A 424 3.28 0.81 -37.23
N LYS A 425 2.26 0.01 -37.59
CA LYS A 425 1.69 0.01 -38.96
C LYS A 425 0.53 1.00 -39.12
N ASN A 426 -0.15 1.35 -38.03
CA ASN A 426 -1.31 2.25 -37.99
C ASN A 426 -1.53 2.75 -36.54
N LYS A 427 -2.40 3.75 -36.37
CA LYS A 427 -2.67 4.36 -35.05
C LYS A 427 -3.40 3.45 -34.06
N ASP A 428 -3.99 2.33 -34.51
CA ASP A 428 -4.71 1.42 -33.62
C ASP A 428 -3.77 0.36 -33.03
N GLU A 429 -2.80 -0.16 -33.79
CA GLU A 429 -1.64 -0.93 -33.27
C GLU A 429 -0.85 -0.09 -32.25
N MET A 430 -0.71 1.22 -32.51
CA MET A 430 -0.05 2.19 -31.64
C MET A 430 -0.78 2.39 -30.29
N ARG A 431 -2.12 2.42 -30.29
CA ARG A 431 -2.97 2.56 -29.11
C ARG A 431 -3.10 1.27 -28.30
N ILE A 432 -3.24 0.13 -28.97
CA ILE A 432 -3.27 -1.21 -28.34
C ILE A 432 -1.92 -1.49 -27.68
N GLY A 433 -0.84 -1.14 -28.38
CA GLY A 433 0.53 -1.28 -27.92
C GLY A 433 1.20 -2.59 -28.33
N LYS A 434 2.44 -2.76 -27.87
CA LYS A 434 3.24 -3.97 -28.01
C LYS A 434 3.84 -4.37 -26.68
N THR A 435 3.77 -5.66 -26.39
CA THR A 435 4.46 -6.28 -25.26
C THR A 435 5.86 -6.69 -25.68
N LEU A 436 6.87 -6.16 -25.00
CA LEU A 436 8.26 -6.61 -25.05
C LEU A 436 8.57 -7.34 -23.75
N THR A 437 9.40 -8.38 -23.80
CA THR A 437 9.78 -9.17 -22.62
C THR A 437 11.29 -9.25 -22.51
N LEU A 438 11.86 -8.56 -21.52
CA LEU A 438 13.25 -8.71 -21.14
C LEU A 438 13.46 -10.09 -20.54
N SER A 439 14.43 -10.82 -21.08
CA SER A 439 14.86 -12.13 -20.58
C SER A 439 16.37 -12.13 -20.39
N VAL A 440 16.83 -12.68 -19.27
CA VAL A 440 18.26 -12.72 -18.90
C VAL A 440 18.77 -14.16 -18.82
N ASP A 441 20.08 -14.35 -19.00
CA ASP A 441 20.73 -15.64 -18.78
C ASP A 441 21.28 -15.74 -17.36
N CYS A 442 20.61 -16.53 -16.51
CA CYS A 442 21.00 -16.76 -15.13
C CYS A 442 21.92 -17.98 -14.96
N SER A 443 22.22 -18.74 -16.02
CA SER A 443 22.92 -20.03 -15.92
C SER A 443 24.39 -19.93 -15.46
N SER A 444 25.03 -18.77 -15.68
CA SER A 444 26.40 -18.48 -15.23
C SER A 444 26.48 -17.59 -14.00
N LEU A 445 25.34 -17.12 -13.48
CA LEU A 445 25.28 -16.27 -12.29
C LEU A 445 25.30 -17.12 -11.01
N THR A 446 25.82 -16.57 -9.92
CA THR A 446 25.90 -17.25 -8.62
C THR A 446 24.54 -17.26 -7.91
N PRO A 447 24.18 -18.35 -7.19
CA PRO A 447 23.03 -18.32 -6.29
C PRO A 447 23.18 -17.19 -5.25
N GLY A 448 22.12 -16.44 -4.99
CA GLY A 448 22.15 -15.21 -4.17
C GLY A 448 22.51 -13.93 -4.93
N THR A 449 22.82 -13.98 -6.22
CA THR A 449 22.97 -12.75 -7.03
C THR A 449 21.61 -12.06 -7.19
N LYS A 450 21.49 -10.84 -6.66
CA LYS A 450 20.38 -9.93 -6.95
C LYS A 450 20.46 -9.47 -8.41
N ILE A 451 19.34 -9.50 -9.11
CA ILE A 451 19.13 -8.86 -10.40
C ILE A 451 18.02 -7.81 -10.24
N THR A 452 18.26 -6.62 -10.77
CA THR A 452 17.25 -5.55 -10.90
C THR A 452 17.16 -5.16 -12.36
N ALA A 453 15.95 -4.98 -12.90
CA ALA A 453 15.75 -4.38 -14.21
C ALA A 453 14.58 -3.39 -14.24
N TYR A 454 14.76 -2.30 -14.96
CA TYR A 454 13.78 -1.24 -15.15
C TYR A 454 14.00 -0.54 -16.48
N ILE A 455 13.03 0.26 -16.92
CA ILE A 455 13.23 1.24 -17.98
C ILE A 455 13.20 2.65 -17.38
N ASP A 456 14.05 3.51 -17.91
CA ASP A 456 14.17 4.93 -17.59
C ASP A 456 14.12 5.74 -18.91
N SER A 457 14.18 7.07 -18.84
CA SER A 457 14.14 7.93 -20.03
C SER A 457 15.45 7.99 -20.82
N GLU A 458 16.58 7.55 -20.25
CA GLU A 458 17.87 7.51 -20.95
C GLU A 458 17.98 6.27 -21.84
N GLY A 459 17.37 5.15 -21.41
CA GLY A 459 17.24 3.91 -22.17
C GLY A 459 16.24 3.92 -23.34
N ILE A 460 15.74 5.09 -23.79
CA ILE A 460 14.72 5.20 -24.85
C ILE A 460 15.16 6.17 -25.94
N GLU A 461 15.45 5.67 -27.15
CA GLU A 461 15.64 6.52 -28.32
C GLU A 461 14.32 6.72 -29.08
N THR A 462 13.77 7.93 -29.07
CA THR A 462 12.48 8.23 -29.73
C THR A 462 12.36 9.68 -30.20
N ASP A 463 11.40 9.96 -31.08
CA ASP A 463 10.96 11.31 -31.46
C ASP A 463 9.65 11.76 -30.77
N TYR A 464 9.05 10.92 -29.90
CA TYR A 464 7.89 11.35 -29.10
C TYR A 464 8.29 12.46 -28.11
N PRO A 465 7.56 13.60 -28.06
CA PRO A 465 7.92 14.76 -27.23
C PRO A 465 7.55 14.62 -25.75
N VAL A 466 6.80 13.59 -25.38
CA VAL A 466 6.47 13.23 -23.99
C VAL A 466 6.65 11.72 -23.82
N ILE A 467 7.35 11.32 -22.78
CA ILE A 467 7.53 9.92 -22.37
C ILE A 467 6.94 9.75 -20.97
N MET A 468 6.09 8.75 -20.79
CA MET A 468 5.56 8.33 -19.49
C MET A 468 6.01 6.90 -19.18
N ILE A 469 6.64 6.69 -18.03
CA ILE A 469 7.04 5.37 -17.54
C ILE A 469 6.22 5.06 -16.29
N LEU A 470 5.62 3.87 -16.25
CA LEU A 470 4.60 3.50 -15.26
C LEU A 470 4.88 2.12 -14.68
N GLY A 471 4.73 1.94 -13.37
CA GLY A 471 4.92 0.66 -12.70
C GLY A 471 6.33 0.43 -12.15
N SER A 472 6.46 -0.60 -11.32
CA SER A 472 7.66 -0.87 -10.51
C SER A 472 8.77 -1.60 -11.29
N PRO A 473 10.05 -1.45 -10.87
CA PRO A 473 11.15 -2.29 -11.36
C PRO A 473 10.88 -3.78 -11.11
N ALA A 474 11.47 -4.64 -11.96
CA ALA A 474 11.62 -6.05 -11.67
C ALA A 474 12.83 -6.26 -10.76
N ILE A 475 12.66 -6.99 -9.65
CA ILE A 475 13.71 -7.27 -8.68
C ILE A 475 13.60 -8.74 -8.27
N GLY A 476 14.71 -9.49 -8.28
CA GLY A 476 14.73 -10.91 -7.92
C GLY A 476 16.13 -11.47 -7.69
N TYR A 477 16.24 -12.60 -6.99
CA TYR A 477 17.49 -13.32 -6.75
C TYR A 477 17.64 -14.55 -7.64
N VAL A 478 18.86 -14.85 -8.10
CA VAL A 478 19.15 -16.11 -8.78
C VAL A 478 19.25 -17.25 -7.77
N GLY A 479 18.49 -18.33 -7.98
CA GLY A 479 18.62 -19.63 -7.29
C GLY A 479 18.20 -19.68 -5.82
N SER A 480 18.43 -18.62 -5.04
CA SER A 480 18.14 -18.54 -3.60
C SER A 480 18.15 -17.08 -3.13
N ILE A 481 17.22 -16.72 -2.24
CA ILE A 481 17.26 -15.48 -1.44
C ILE A 481 18.48 -15.55 -0.48
N PRO A 482 19.11 -14.43 -0.11
CA PRO A 482 20.03 -14.35 1.03
C PRO A 482 19.42 -14.85 2.36
N SER A 483 20.28 -15.04 3.37
CA SER A 483 19.86 -15.43 4.71
C SER A 483 19.66 -14.23 5.62
N GLY A 484 18.45 -14.07 6.17
CA GLY A 484 18.04 -12.89 6.94
C GLY A 484 17.19 -11.95 6.10
N ILE A 485 16.68 -10.89 6.73
CA ILE A 485 15.87 -9.86 6.05
C ILE A 485 16.77 -8.92 5.24
N THR A 486 16.33 -8.52 4.05
CA THR A 486 17.02 -7.51 3.21
C THR A 486 16.03 -6.48 2.67
N ILE A 487 16.17 -5.22 3.09
CA ILE A 487 15.30 -4.11 2.64
C ILE A 487 15.67 -3.71 1.21
N ASP A 488 14.93 -4.24 0.23
CA ASP A 488 15.42 -4.41 -1.13
C ASP A 488 14.35 -4.48 -2.23
N GLY A 489 13.07 -4.63 -1.84
CA GLY A 489 11.88 -4.74 -2.68
C GLY A 489 11.37 -6.17 -2.91
N ILE A 490 12.06 -7.21 -2.42
CA ILE A 490 11.70 -8.62 -2.57
C ILE A 490 11.21 -9.20 -1.24
N PHE A 491 9.93 -8.97 -0.94
CA PHE A 491 9.23 -9.35 0.30
C PHE A 491 9.10 -10.87 0.58
N ALA A 492 9.92 -11.71 -0.05
CA ALA A 492 9.80 -13.16 0.00
C ALA A 492 10.56 -13.82 1.17
N ASP A 493 11.49 -13.09 1.79
CA ASP A 493 12.16 -13.41 3.06
C ASP A 493 11.20 -13.28 4.26
N TRP A 494 10.35 -12.26 4.26
CA TRP A 494 9.32 -12.00 5.28
C TRP A 494 8.28 -13.11 5.45
N ASN A 495 8.10 -14.01 4.48
CA ASN A 495 7.08 -15.06 4.47
C ASN A 495 7.07 -16.00 5.70
N ASN A 496 8.13 -16.04 6.52
CA ASN A 496 8.21 -16.83 7.74
C ASN A 496 7.97 -16.02 9.03
N PHE A 497 7.87 -14.69 8.92
CA PHE A 497 7.83 -13.72 10.01
C PHE A 497 6.53 -12.93 10.08
N THR A 498 5.81 -12.80 8.96
CA THR A 498 4.52 -12.08 8.93
C THR A 498 3.43 -12.81 9.70
N LEU A 499 2.65 -12.04 10.44
CA LEU A 499 1.37 -12.45 11.01
C LEU A 499 0.20 -11.91 10.17
N ASP A 500 -0.91 -12.65 10.06
CA ASP A 500 -2.19 -12.18 9.50
C ASP A 500 -3.10 -11.71 10.65
N MET A 501 -3.51 -10.45 10.61
CA MET A 501 -4.10 -9.74 11.76
C MET A 501 -5.64 -9.75 11.79
N GLY A 502 -6.29 -9.94 10.64
CA GLY A 502 -7.71 -10.23 10.50
C GLY A 502 -8.71 -9.44 11.36
N ASP A 503 -8.80 -8.12 11.18
CA ASP A 503 -9.67 -7.20 11.95
C ASP A 503 -11.13 -7.66 12.10
N ALA A 504 -11.66 -7.53 13.32
CA ALA A 504 -13.08 -7.76 13.59
C ALA A 504 -14.01 -6.77 12.86
N VAL A 505 -13.53 -5.55 12.60
CA VAL A 505 -14.20 -4.51 11.80
C VAL A 505 -13.14 -3.71 11.02
N PRO A 506 -12.82 -4.07 9.77
CA PRO A 506 -11.81 -3.37 8.98
C PRO A 506 -12.25 -1.94 8.57
N PRO A 507 -11.29 -1.03 8.33
CA PRO A 507 -11.59 0.32 7.86
C PRO A 507 -12.20 0.31 6.45
N ALA A 508 -13.02 1.33 6.15
CA ALA A 508 -13.67 1.45 4.85
C ALA A 508 -12.70 1.76 3.69
N ASN A 509 -11.57 2.41 4.00
CA ASN A 509 -10.49 2.68 3.06
C ASN A 509 -9.47 1.52 3.10
N LYS A 510 -9.48 0.67 2.07
CA LYS A 510 -8.56 -0.48 1.99
C LYS A 510 -7.08 -0.09 1.90
N ASN A 511 -6.76 1.15 1.56
CA ASN A 511 -5.36 1.58 1.39
C ASN A 511 -4.62 1.75 2.73
N ILE A 512 -5.34 1.77 3.84
CA ILE A 512 -4.82 1.82 5.21
C ILE A 512 -5.14 0.57 6.04
N ASP A 513 -5.97 -0.33 5.50
CA ASP A 513 -6.45 -1.59 6.08
C ASP A 513 -5.29 -2.58 6.31
N ILE A 514 -4.73 -2.64 7.52
CA ILE A 514 -3.49 -3.36 7.86
C ILE A 514 -3.76 -4.86 7.99
N THR A 515 -3.35 -5.65 7.00
CA THR A 515 -3.61 -7.09 6.98
C THR A 515 -2.49 -7.93 7.57
N ARG A 516 -1.23 -7.57 7.32
CA ARG A 516 -0.07 -8.30 7.85
C ARG A 516 1.03 -7.36 8.33
N THR A 517 1.70 -7.73 9.42
CA THR A 517 2.85 -7.01 9.98
C THR A 517 3.95 -7.97 10.40
N ALA A 518 5.18 -7.47 10.56
CA ALA A 518 6.24 -8.21 11.23
C ALA A 518 7.31 -7.27 11.81
N LEU A 519 7.90 -7.69 12.93
CA LEU A 519 9.11 -7.14 13.52
C LEU A 519 10.23 -8.20 13.44
N SER A 520 11.42 -7.82 12.99
CA SER A 520 12.58 -8.71 12.93
C SER A 520 13.87 -7.93 13.19
N ASN A 521 14.95 -8.60 13.62
CA ASN A 521 16.21 -7.91 13.88
C ASN A 521 17.45 -8.80 13.68
N SER A 522 18.58 -8.17 13.39
CA SER A 522 19.90 -8.80 13.22
C SER A 522 20.83 -8.44 14.39
N THR A 523 22.12 -8.72 14.25
CA THR A 523 23.16 -8.22 15.16
C THR A 523 23.40 -6.71 15.06
N THR A 524 22.96 -6.06 13.98
CA THR A 524 23.30 -4.67 13.61
C THR A 524 22.08 -3.80 13.32
N ASP A 525 20.95 -4.39 12.94
CA ASP A 525 19.81 -3.69 12.35
C ASP A 525 18.50 -4.22 12.93
N ILE A 526 17.45 -3.42 12.79
CA ILE A 526 16.05 -3.79 13.05
C ILE A 526 15.26 -3.53 11.77
N PHE A 527 14.32 -4.42 11.49
CA PHE A 527 13.51 -4.45 10.27
C PHE A 527 12.03 -4.51 10.60
N PHE A 528 11.23 -3.84 9.78
CA PHE A 528 9.77 -3.80 9.89
C PHE A 528 9.12 -4.14 8.56
N PHE A 529 7.95 -4.76 8.62
CA PHE A 529 7.10 -5.06 7.47
C PHE A 529 5.66 -4.66 7.76
N GLY A 530 4.97 -4.14 6.74
CA GLY A 530 3.53 -3.89 6.76
C GLY A 530 2.88 -4.14 5.40
N GLU A 531 1.70 -4.77 5.39
CA GLU A 531 0.90 -5.05 4.20
C GLU A 531 -0.52 -4.53 4.39
N VAL A 532 -1.04 -3.81 3.40
CA VAL A 532 -2.42 -3.32 3.39
C VAL A 532 -3.29 -4.00 2.35
N ARG A 533 -4.59 -4.18 2.65
CA ARG A 533 -5.57 -4.88 1.79
C ARG A 533 -5.80 -4.21 0.43
N GLY A 534 -5.54 -2.92 0.34
CA GLY A 534 -5.70 -2.05 -0.85
C GLY A 534 -4.36 -1.76 -1.50
N ARG A 535 -4.00 -0.47 -1.61
CA ARG A 535 -2.68 -0.03 -2.10
C ARG A 535 -1.94 0.77 -1.05
N MET A 536 -0.70 0.39 -0.76
CA MET A 536 0.16 1.06 0.21
C MET A 536 0.50 2.49 -0.24
N LEU A 537 0.45 3.46 0.69
CA LEU A 537 0.76 4.88 0.46
C LEU A 537 0.04 5.48 -0.78
N ASN A 538 -1.25 5.21 -0.94
CA ASN A 538 -1.99 5.56 -2.16
C ASN A 538 -2.33 7.06 -2.24
N GLY A 539 -2.77 7.65 -1.13
CA GLY A 539 -3.15 9.06 -1.02
C GLY A 539 -4.23 9.49 -2.02
N SER A 540 -4.22 10.78 -2.36
CA SER A 540 -4.97 11.33 -3.50
C SER A 540 -4.15 12.37 -4.26
N LEU A 541 -3.98 12.17 -5.56
CA LEU A 541 -3.38 13.14 -6.48
C LEU A 541 -4.12 14.49 -6.52
N VAL A 542 -5.41 14.50 -6.14
CA VAL A 542 -6.25 15.69 -5.96
C VAL A 542 -6.99 15.61 -4.63
N PRO A 543 -6.45 16.19 -3.55
CA PRO A 543 -7.03 16.06 -2.21
C PRO A 543 -8.16 17.08 -1.99
N VAL A 544 -9.32 16.80 -2.58
CA VAL A 544 -10.57 17.55 -2.42
C VAL A 544 -11.60 16.68 -1.73
N LYS A 545 -12.18 17.16 -0.62
CA LYS A 545 -13.21 16.44 0.16
C LYS A 545 -14.58 16.47 -0.56
N GLU A 546 -15.38 15.40 -0.44
CA GLU A 546 -16.73 15.32 -1.04
C GLU A 546 -17.55 16.59 -0.73
N SER A 547 -18.05 17.25 -1.77
CA SER A 547 -18.67 18.57 -1.67
C SER A 547 -20.12 18.55 -2.15
N VAL A 548 -21.03 18.93 -1.25
CA VAL A 548 -22.50 18.98 -1.45
C VAL A 548 -22.97 20.43 -1.45
N LEU A 549 -24.01 20.77 -2.23
CA LEU A 549 -24.59 22.12 -2.25
C LEU A 549 -25.35 22.46 -0.94
N SER A 550 -24.68 23.15 -0.02
CA SER A 550 -25.32 23.78 1.14
C SER A 550 -26.16 25.01 0.73
N PRO A 551 -27.46 25.08 1.10
CA PRO A 551 -28.29 26.24 0.79
C PRO A 551 -27.85 27.52 1.53
N GLY A 552 -27.21 28.45 0.83
CA GLY A 552 -27.11 29.86 1.25
C GLY A 552 -25.73 30.42 1.60
N SER A 553 -24.64 29.66 1.48
CA SER A 553 -23.29 30.15 1.83
C SER A 553 -22.74 31.18 0.83
N ILE A 554 -22.92 32.47 1.14
CA ILE A 554 -22.21 33.59 0.48
C ILE A 554 -21.42 34.36 1.55
N GLY A 555 -20.09 34.32 1.46
CA GLY A 555 -19.18 35.10 2.28
C GLY A 555 -18.18 34.23 3.05
N GLY A 556 -16.92 34.25 2.62
CA GLY A 556 -15.79 33.76 3.40
C GLY A 556 -15.00 34.94 3.95
N SER A 557 -14.65 34.89 5.24
CA SER A 557 -13.60 35.72 5.83
C SER A 557 -12.22 35.29 5.32
N PHE A 558 -11.19 36.11 5.56
CA PHE A 558 -9.79 35.72 5.35
C PHE A 558 -9.35 34.71 6.43
N GLU A 559 -9.75 33.46 6.25
CA GLU A 559 -9.09 32.32 6.89
C GLU A 559 -7.87 31.92 6.06
N VAL A 560 -6.79 31.54 6.73
CA VAL A 560 -5.70 30.80 6.08
C VAL A 560 -6.23 29.42 5.77
N ARG A 561 -6.24 29.02 4.49
CA ARG A 561 -6.61 27.65 4.13
C ARG A 561 -5.65 26.67 4.78
N GLU A 562 -6.21 25.65 5.41
CA GLU A 562 -5.49 24.46 5.90
C GLU A 562 -4.56 23.90 4.81
N ARG A 563 -3.34 23.51 5.18
CA ARG A 563 -2.39 22.83 4.26
C ARG A 563 -2.96 21.45 3.95
N VAL A 564 -3.04 21.10 2.66
CA VAL A 564 -3.53 19.77 2.23
C VAL A 564 -2.64 19.25 1.11
N THR A 565 -2.14 18.03 1.24
CA THR A 565 -1.19 17.41 0.29
C THR A 565 -1.69 16.14 -0.39
N GLY A 566 -2.64 15.45 0.23
CA GLY A 566 -3.14 14.16 -0.26
C GLY A 566 -2.18 13.01 -0.03
N GLU A 567 -1.30 13.11 0.96
CA GLU A 567 -0.40 12.04 1.39
C GLU A 567 -1.12 11.10 2.36
N ASP A 568 -0.97 9.79 2.19
CA ASP A 568 -1.21 8.84 3.26
C ASP A 568 0.07 8.73 4.11
N LEU A 569 -0.09 8.37 5.38
CA LEU A 569 0.95 8.31 6.39
C LEU A 569 1.05 6.90 6.97
N LEU A 570 2.28 6.43 7.17
CA LEU A 570 2.57 5.26 7.98
C LEU A 570 3.49 5.66 9.13
N GLN A 571 3.06 5.39 10.35
CA GLN A 571 3.82 5.64 11.57
C GLN A 571 4.12 4.30 12.25
N ILE A 572 5.39 4.07 12.61
CA ILE A 572 5.81 2.94 13.43
C ILE A 572 6.47 3.49 14.70
N PHE A 573 5.80 3.26 15.82
CA PHE A 573 6.26 3.60 17.16
C PHE A 573 7.00 2.41 17.77
N LEU A 574 8.14 2.67 18.39
CA LEU A 574 9.02 1.66 18.97
C LEU A 574 9.25 1.99 20.44
N ASP A 575 9.01 1.02 21.29
CA ASP A 575 9.41 0.99 22.69
C ASP A 575 10.55 -0.02 22.79
N VAL A 576 11.72 0.42 23.23
CA VAL A 576 12.94 -0.41 23.25
C VAL A 576 13.27 -0.90 24.67
N ASN A 577 12.50 -0.48 25.67
CA ASN A 577 12.61 -0.87 27.07
C ASN A 577 11.22 -1.02 27.72
N PRO A 578 10.37 -1.96 27.25
CA PRO A 578 8.95 -2.11 27.64
C PRO A 578 8.73 -2.66 29.07
N PHE A 579 9.72 -2.46 29.94
CA PHE A 579 9.71 -2.79 31.37
C PHE A 579 10.06 -1.56 32.25
N ASP A 580 10.37 -0.41 31.64
CA ASP A 580 10.65 0.87 32.28
C ASP A 580 9.59 1.90 31.83
N ASP A 581 8.80 2.45 32.77
CA ASP A 581 7.73 3.46 32.54
C ASP A 581 8.30 4.85 32.09
N ILE A 582 9.00 4.92 30.95
CA ILE A 582 9.78 6.10 30.50
C ILE A 582 9.64 6.39 28.99
N GLY A 583 8.45 6.20 28.41
CA GLY A 583 8.20 6.48 27.00
C GLY A 583 7.28 7.67 26.70
N ALA A 584 6.82 7.75 25.45
CA ALA A 584 5.69 8.59 25.07
C ALA A 584 4.35 7.92 25.48
N PRO A 585 3.27 8.69 25.71
CA PRO A 585 1.95 8.10 25.91
C PRO A 585 1.49 7.31 24.66
N SER A 586 0.98 6.10 24.86
CA SER A 586 0.58 5.20 23.77
C SER A 586 -0.37 5.87 22.75
N PRO A 587 -0.11 5.79 21.43
CA PRO A 587 -0.95 6.38 20.39
C PRO A 587 -2.21 5.54 20.06
N ILE A 588 -2.33 4.36 20.68
CA ILE A 588 -3.39 3.37 20.50
C ILE A 588 -4.20 3.24 21.79
N ALA A 589 -5.53 3.21 21.66
CA ALA A 589 -6.40 3.14 22.82
C ALA A 589 -6.34 1.75 23.46
N ASN A 590 -5.99 1.70 24.75
CA ASN A 590 -5.85 0.50 25.58
C ASN A 590 -4.66 -0.43 25.26
N ALA A 591 -3.73 -0.03 24.37
CA ALA A 591 -2.40 -0.63 24.30
C ALA A 591 -1.54 -0.18 25.50
N THR A 592 -0.50 -0.94 25.82
CA THR A 592 0.39 -0.69 26.97
C THR A 592 1.80 -0.19 26.60
N ILE A 593 2.20 -0.29 25.33
CA ILE A 593 3.43 0.29 24.78
C ILE A 593 3.62 1.79 25.15
N GLU A 594 4.80 2.15 25.66
CA GLU A 594 5.23 3.54 25.88
C GLU A 594 6.45 3.85 24.97
N PRO A 595 6.27 4.30 23.71
CA PRO A 595 7.35 4.31 22.74
C PRO A 595 8.38 5.43 22.93
N ASP A 596 9.67 5.07 22.86
CA ASP A 596 10.82 5.97 22.84
C ASP A 596 11.07 6.59 21.45
N TYR A 597 10.73 5.86 20.37
CA TYR A 597 11.07 6.24 18.99
C TYR A 597 9.86 6.17 18.05
N LEU A 598 9.88 6.99 17.00
CA LEU A 598 8.87 7.02 15.94
C LEU A 598 9.55 7.09 14.56
N ILE A 599 9.21 6.15 13.69
CA ILE A 599 9.49 6.18 12.25
C ILE A 599 8.23 6.68 11.54
N GLU A 600 8.35 7.74 10.76
CA GLU A 600 7.26 8.26 9.93
C GLU A 600 7.60 8.20 8.44
N ILE A 601 6.68 7.65 7.64
CA ILE A 601 6.79 7.52 6.19
C ILE A 601 5.55 8.18 5.57
N SER A 602 5.73 9.27 4.82
CA SER A 602 4.66 9.86 3.99
C SER A 602 4.74 9.35 2.56
N GLY A 603 3.60 9.24 1.89
CA GLY A 603 3.61 8.85 0.48
C GLY A 603 2.29 9.08 -0.26
N ARG A 604 2.40 9.03 -1.59
CA ARG A 604 1.27 9.24 -2.50
C ARG A 604 1.45 8.40 -3.76
N ASN A 605 0.36 7.83 -4.29
CA ASN A 605 0.31 7.00 -5.49
C ASN A 605 1.25 5.76 -5.43
N GLY A 606 1.52 5.22 -4.24
CA GLY A 606 2.45 4.11 -4.03
C GLY A 606 3.92 4.51 -4.09
N ILE A 607 4.22 5.78 -3.87
CA ILE A 607 5.58 6.34 -3.84
C ILE A 607 5.82 6.95 -2.46
N ILE A 608 6.92 6.54 -1.81
CA ILE A 608 7.42 7.18 -0.59
C ILE A 608 7.94 8.57 -0.95
N LEU A 609 7.43 9.61 -0.28
CA LEU A 609 7.82 11.01 -0.50
C LEU A 609 8.77 11.49 0.61
N GLN A 610 8.41 11.25 1.88
CA GLN A 610 9.22 11.58 3.04
C GLN A 610 9.46 10.35 3.92
N LYS A 611 10.61 10.35 4.60
CA LYS A 611 10.95 9.44 5.70
C LYS A 611 11.55 10.29 6.80
N ALA A 612 11.10 10.11 8.04
CA ALA A 612 11.62 10.81 9.20
C ALA A 612 11.74 9.86 10.39
N PHE A 613 12.71 10.15 11.26
CA PHE A 613 12.98 9.42 12.48
C PHE A 613 12.91 10.39 13.66
N TYR A 614 12.27 9.99 14.75
CA TYR A 614 12.08 10.81 15.94
C TYR A 614 12.42 10.04 17.22
N GLU A 615 13.00 10.76 18.19
CA GLU A 615 13.22 10.34 19.57
C GLU A 615 12.30 11.13 20.51
N TRP A 616 11.76 10.48 21.53
CA TRP A 616 10.92 11.09 22.56
C TRP A 616 11.79 11.70 23.67
N ASN A 617 11.56 12.98 23.98
CA ASN A 617 12.35 13.68 25.00
C ASN A 617 11.66 13.84 26.38
N GLY A 618 10.49 13.19 26.57
CA GLY A 618 9.63 13.35 27.75
C GLY A 618 8.52 14.39 27.63
N ASP A 619 8.48 15.19 26.56
CA ASP A 619 7.47 16.23 26.30
C ASP A 619 7.04 16.31 24.81
N GLN A 620 7.96 16.03 23.88
CA GLN A 620 7.71 16.05 22.45
C GLN A 620 8.65 15.12 21.67
N TRP A 621 8.21 14.74 20.46
CA TRP A 621 9.03 14.08 19.45
C TRP A 621 10.05 15.04 18.86
N LEU A 622 11.34 14.71 18.97
CA LEU A 622 12.45 15.44 18.33
C LEU A 622 12.95 14.64 17.12
N GLN A 623 13.04 15.28 15.95
CA GLN A 623 13.52 14.61 14.74
C GLN A 623 15.05 14.47 14.75
N ASP A 624 15.57 13.28 14.40
CA ASP A 624 16.97 13.11 14.03
C ASP A 624 17.11 12.94 12.52
N GLU A 625 17.78 13.90 11.88
CA GLU A 625 18.08 13.88 10.43
C GLU A 625 19.27 12.99 10.06
N LEU A 626 20.02 12.46 11.04
CA LEU A 626 21.19 11.61 10.84
C LEU A 626 20.84 10.11 10.74
N VAL A 627 19.66 9.70 11.19
CA VAL A 627 19.23 8.28 11.17
C VAL A 627 18.76 7.88 9.77
N GLY A 628 19.58 7.08 9.10
CA GLY A 628 19.28 6.55 7.77
C GLY A 628 18.24 5.42 7.78
N ILE A 629 16.99 5.73 7.43
CA ILE A 629 15.94 4.72 7.20
C ILE A 629 16.10 4.12 5.79
N ASN A 630 16.39 2.82 5.69
CA ASN A 630 16.19 2.07 4.46
C ASN A 630 14.71 1.75 4.27
N ALA A 631 14.20 1.80 3.04
CA ALA A 631 12.78 1.57 2.75
C ALA A 631 12.56 1.03 1.33
N ALA A 632 11.64 0.08 1.18
CA ALA A 632 11.14 -0.37 -0.12
C ALA A 632 9.61 -0.61 -0.05
N VAL A 633 8.92 -0.41 -1.17
CA VAL A 633 7.45 -0.49 -1.26
C VAL A 633 7.03 -1.13 -2.59
N ASN A 634 5.98 -1.96 -2.57
CA ASN A 634 5.30 -2.45 -3.78
C ASN A 634 3.84 -1.98 -3.83
N SER A 635 2.98 -2.66 -4.58
CA SER A 635 1.56 -2.30 -4.65
C SER A 635 0.82 -2.35 -3.30
N GLN A 636 1.22 -3.22 -2.36
CA GLN A 636 0.48 -3.50 -1.11
C GLN A 636 1.38 -3.58 0.13
N GLN A 637 2.67 -3.86 -0.04
CA GLN A 637 3.63 -4.12 1.05
C GLN A 637 4.66 -3.00 1.13
N ILE A 638 5.09 -2.70 2.36
CA ILE A 638 6.25 -1.86 2.68
C ILE A 638 7.19 -2.63 3.62
N GLU A 639 8.48 -2.37 3.47
CA GLU A 639 9.52 -2.87 4.36
C GLU A 639 10.51 -1.75 4.69
N LEU A 640 11.00 -1.74 5.92
CA LEU A 640 11.81 -0.67 6.50
C LEU A 640 12.95 -1.25 7.31
N GLY A 641 14.07 -0.54 7.40
CA GLY A 641 15.20 -0.95 8.25
C GLY A 641 16.04 0.21 8.76
N ILE A 642 16.46 0.09 10.03
CA ILE A 642 17.31 1.05 10.75
C ILE A 642 18.46 0.32 11.46
N SER A 643 19.57 1.03 11.73
CA SER A 643 20.65 0.49 12.56
C SER A 643 20.25 0.48 14.04
N LYS A 644 20.66 -0.56 14.77
CA LYS A 644 20.56 -0.62 16.25
C LYS A 644 21.39 0.44 16.94
N ASP A 645 22.44 0.97 16.30
CA ASP A 645 23.21 2.09 16.84
C ASP A 645 22.37 3.38 16.99
N ALA A 646 21.21 3.47 16.33
CA ALA A 646 20.30 4.62 16.43
C ALA A 646 19.35 4.57 17.64
N ILE A 647 19.09 3.39 18.21
CA ILE A 647 18.11 3.20 19.31
C ILE A 647 18.66 2.43 20.51
N GLY A 648 19.95 2.06 20.48
CA GLY A 648 20.59 1.27 21.52
C GLY A 648 20.47 -0.25 21.32
N ALA A 649 21.21 -0.99 22.14
CA ALA A 649 21.30 -2.45 22.04
C ALA A 649 20.34 -3.12 23.05
N THR A 650 19.14 -3.46 22.59
CA THR A 650 18.04 -3.92 23.44
C THR A 650 17.64 -5.39 23.23
N THR A 651 16.86 -5.92 24.18
CA THR A 651 16.38 -7.32 24.21
C THR A 651 14.95 -7.33 24.75
N GLY A 652 13.98 -7.60 23.87
CA GLY A 652 12.59 -7.14 24.06
C GLY A 652 12.42 -5.75 23.44
N MET A 653 11.35 -5.56 22.68
CA MET A 653 10.92 -4.30 22.06
C MET A 653 9.44 -4.44 21.73
N ASP A 654 8.64 -3.42 22.01
CA ASP A 654 7.23 -3.37 21.62
C ASP A 654 7.09 -2.46 20.39
N MET A 655 6.10 -2.73 19.53
CA MET A 655 5.90 -1.98 18.29
C MET A 655 4.43 -1.68 18.03
N ALA A 656 4.07 -0.40 17.94
CA ALA A 656 2.77 0.02 17.41
C ALA A 656 2.93 0.55 15.98
N ILE A 657 1.99 0.20 15.11
CA ILE A 657 1.95 0.61 13.70
C ILE A 657 0.57 1.19 13.37
N ILE A 658 0.58 2.36 12.75
CA ILE A 658 -0.62 3.14 12.40
C ILE A 658 -0.53 3.55 10.93
N SER A 659 -1.57 3.24 10.16
CA SER A 659 -1.73 3.75 8.79
C SER A 659 -2.88 4.75 8.76
N THR A 660 -2.62 5.98 8.33
CA THR A 660 -3.60 7.08 8.32
C THR A 660 -3.73 7.65 6.92
N ASP A 661 -4.96 7.83 6.42
CA ASP A 661 -5.20 8.45 5.13
C ASP A 661 -5.24 9.98 5.21
N TRP A 662 -5.10 10.65 4.07
CA TRP A 662 -5.14 12.11 3.98
C TRP A 662 -6.46 12.77 4.45
N LEU A 663 -7.52 11.99 4.75
CA LEU A 663 -8.77 12.47 5.34
C LEU A 663 -8.78 12.39 6.88
N GLY A 664 -7.82 11.67 7.47
CA GLY A 664 -7.75 11.39 8.91
C GLY A 664 -8.49 10.12 9.33
N SER A 665 -8.87 9.25 8.39
CA SER A 665 -9.23 7.87 8.72
C SER A 665 -7.94 7.12 9.04
N ARG A 666 -7.92 6.33 10.12
CA ARG A 666 -6.75 5.50 10.48
C ARG A 666 -7.13 4.06 10.72
N ASP A 667 -6.13 3.21 10.65
CA ASP A 667 -6.10 1.86 11.15
C ASP A 667 -4.87 1.71 12.07
N ASP A 668 -4.99 0.96 13.17
CA ASP A 668 -3.93 0.90 14.18
C ASP A 668 -3.82 -0.46 14.90
N LEU A 669 -2.58 -0.89 15.11
CA LEU A 669 -2.21 -2.15 15.75
C LEU A 669 -1.04 -1.95 16.72
N ALA A 670 -1.09 -2.59 17.89
CA ALA A 670 0.04 -2.73 18.80
C ALA A 670 0.49 -4.20 18.90
N LEU A 671 1.81 -4.42 18.81
CA LEU A 671 2.50 -5.66 19.14
C LEU A 671 3.26 -5.42 20.45
N ASP A 672 2.55 -5.61 21.57
CA ASP A 672 3.10 -5.45 22.92
C ASP A 672 3.84 -6.75 23.32
N SER A 673 5.18 -6.74 23.39
CA SER A 673 6.01 -7.90 23.78
C SER A 673 5.91 -8.23 25.27
N VAL A 674 5.16 -7.44 26.05
CA VAL A 674 4.54 -7.83 27.33
C VAL A 674 3.41 -8.86 27.12
N ALA A 675 3.66 -9.85 26.28
CA ALA A 675 2.81 -10.99 26.00
C ALA A 675 2.78 -11.91 27.22
N ILE A 676 1.87 -11.61 28.13
CA ILE A 676 1.62 -12.38 29.36
C ILE A 676 1.10 -13.76 28.96
N ASP A 677 2.01 -14.74 28.97
CA ASP A 677 1.81 -16.15 28.67
C ASP A 677 2.73 -16.99 29.58
N PRO A 678 2.22 -17.90 30.44
CA PRO A 678 0.84 -18.36 30.59
C PRO A 678 0.03 -17.67 31.71
N PHE A 679 -1.27 -17.98 31.76
CA PHE A 679 -2.20 -17.61 32.83
C PHE A 679 -2.55 -18.82 33.71
N LYS A 680 -2.73 -18.62 35.02
CA LYS A 680 -3.27 -19.63 35.94
C LYS A 680 -4.41 -19.06 36.78
N ILE A 681 -5.44 -19.87 37.02
CA ILE A 681 -6.69 -19.44 37.65
C ILE A 681 -7.11 -20.35 38.80
N SER A 682 -7.77 -19.77 39.80
CA SER A 682 -8.24 -20.46 41.01
C SER A 682 -9.71 -20.85 40.95
N LEU A 683 -10.10 -21.82 41.80
CA LEU A 683 -11.49 -22.22 42.04
C LEU A 683 -12.42 -21.05 42.45
N GLN A 684 -11.86 -19.91 42.88
CA GLN A 684 -12.56 -18.69 43.29
C GLN A 684 -12.59 -17.61 42.20
N GLY A 685 -12.08 -17.88 40.99
CA GLY A 685 -12.04 -16.91 39.89
C GLY A 685 -10.86 -15.93 39.90
N LYS A 686 -10.00 -15.96 40.93
CA LYS A 686 -8.75 -15.18 40.91
C LYS A 686 -7.79 -15.74 39.87
N ILE A 687 -7.23 -14.85 39.06
CA ILE A 687 -6.33 -15.18 37.95
C ILE A 687 -5.02 -14.40 38.07
N TRP A 688 -3.93 -15.04 37.65
CA TRP A 688 -2.60 -14.45 37.52
C TRP A 688 -2.05 -14.76 36.14
N GLY A 689 -1.30 -13.83 35.57
CA GLY A 689 -0.50 -14.06 34.36
C GLY A 689 1.00 -14.02 34.68
N SER A 690 1.83 -14.55 33.78
CA SER A 690 3.28 -14.53 33.89
C SER A 690 3.93 -14.26 32.52
N LEU A 691 5.18 -13.77 32.50
CA LEU A 691 5.99 -13.62 31.27
C LEU A 691 7.06 -14.73 31.16
N ASP A 692 7.43 -15.34 32.29
CA ASP A 692 8.54 -16.28 32.42
C ASP A 692 8.18 -17.58 33.16
N GLY A 693 6.97 -17.64 33.72
CA GLY A 693 6.47 -18.70 34.59
C GLY A 693 6.94 -18.61 36.05
N THR A 694 7.88 -17.73 36.38
CA THR A 694 8.39 -17.55 37.76
C THR A 694 7.69 -16.40 38.47
N SER A 695 7.45 -15.30 37.76
CA SER A 695 6.88 -14.06 38.28
C SER A 695 5.41 -13.93 37.87
N TRP A 696 4.52 -13.92 38.86
CA TRP A 696 3.07 -14.02 38.65
C TRP A 696 2.34 -12.74 39.08
N ILE A 697 1.79 -12.02 38.10
CA ILE A 697 1.10 -10.74 38.24
C ILE A 697 -0.41 -11.00 38.42
N PRO A 698 -1.06 -10.51 39.50
CA PRO A 698 -2.51 -10.60 39.66
C PRO A 698 -3.25 -9.84 38.55
N LYS A 699 -4.30 -10.46 38.01
CA LYS A 699 -5.16 -9.92 36.95
C LYS A 699 -6.59 -9.73 37.49
N SER A 700 -7.54 -9.30 36.66
CA SER A 700 -8.91 -9.04 37.11
C SER A 700 -9.68 -10.33 37.41
N ASP A 701 -10.12 -10.49 38.66
CA ASP A 701 -10.88 -11.65 39.14
C ASP A 701 -12.16 -11.92 38.31
N VAL A 702 -12.40 -13.18 37.92
CA VAL A 702 -13.61 -13.63 37.21
C VAL A 702 -14.80 -13.72 38.18
N LEU A 703 -15.45 -12.59 38.43
CA LEU A 703 -16.51 -12.47 39.45
C LEU A 703 -17.80 -13.21 39.09
N ASN A 704 -18.08 -14.33 39.78
CA ASN A 704 -19.37 -15.02 39.71
C ASN A 704 -19.78 -15.79 40.99
N GLY A 705 -20.73 -15.22 41.74
CA GLY A 705 -21.66 -16.00 42.59
C GLY A 705 -21.05 -16.94 43.64
N THR A 706 -21.53 -18.18 43.64
CA THR A 706 -21.17 -19.25 44.61
C THR A 706 -20.72 -20.55 43.92
N ASP A 707 -20.69 -20.57 42.59
CA ASP A 707 -20.30 -21.74 41.80
C ASP A 707 -18.79 -21.73 41.60
N SER A 708 -18.14 -22.91 41.66
CA SER A 708 -16.71 -23.00 41.42
C SER A 708 -16.40 -22.85 39.94
N LEU A 709 -15.36 -22.07 39.63
CA LEU A 709 -14.63 -22.17 38.38
C LEU A 709 -14.00 -23.58 38.29
N VAL A 710 -13.98 -24.18 37.11
CA VAL A 710 -13.36 -25.50 36.91
C VAL A 710 -12.16 -25.43 35.99
N ASP A 711 -12.21 -24.61 34.95
CA ASP A 711 -11.26 -24.67 33.84
C ASP A 711 -11.11 -23.34 33.07
N LEU A 712 -10.04 -23.21 32.28
CA LEU A 712 -9.61 -22.05 31.49
C LEU A 712 -8.99 -22.53 30.17
N THR A 713 -9.44 -21.98 29.04
CA THR A 713 -8.81 -22.22 27.73
C THR A 713 -8.60 -20.91 26.98
N SER A 714 -7.75 -20.92 25.96
CA SER A 714 -7.46 -19.80 25.07
C SER A 714 -7.96 -20.08 23.64
N ASP A 715 -7.87 -19.11 22.73
CA ASP A 715 -8.00 -19.34 21.29
C ASP A 715 -6.85 -18.76 20.47
N SER A 716 -6.84 -19.09 19.17
CA SER A 716 -5.85 -18.62 18.19
C SER A 716 -5.86 -17.11 17.92
N TYR A 717 -6.76 -16.35 18.53
CA TYR A 717 -6.89 -14.89 18.42
C TYR A 717 -6.46 -14.17 19.72
N GLY A 718 -6.00 -14.91 20.74
CA GLY A 718 -5.55 -14.35 22.01
C GLY A 718 -6.63 -14.23 23.10
N ASN A 719 -7.86 -14.69 22.83
CA ASN A 719 -8.96 -14.59 23.79
C ASN A 719 -8.83 -15.66 24.89
N LEU A 720 -9.19 -15.31 26.14
CA LEU A 720 -9.25 -16.24 27.26
C LEU A 720 -10.70 -16.56 27.64
N TYR A 721 -10.99 -17.83 27.92
CA TYR A 721 -12.32 -18.34 28.23
C TYR A 721 -12.35 -19.11 29.55
N ALA A 722 -12.97 -18.53 30.56
CA ALA A 722 -13.11 -19.12 31.90
C ALA A 722 -14.49 -19.78 32.08
N ILE A 723 -14.53 -21.07 32.43
CA ILE A 723 -15.78 -21.84 32.62
C ILE A 723 -16.05 -22.21 34.08
N PHE A 724 -17.31 -22.03 34.48
CA PHE A 724 -17.83 -22.45 35.78
C PHE A 724 -18.47 -23.85 35.70
N SER A 725 -18.45 -24.58 36.81
CA SER A 725 -19.10 -25.90 36.99
C SER A 725 -20.60 -25.95 36.60
N ASN A 726 -21.28 -24.80 36.57
CA ASN A 726 -22.66 -24.65 36.11
C ASN A 726 -22.81 -24.49 34.56
N GLY A 727 -21.72 -24.33 33.84
CA GLY A 727 -21.62 -24.09 32.38
C GLY A 727 -21.61 -22.63 31.95
N THR A 728 -21.55 -21.68 32.88
CA THR A 728 -21.39 -20.25 32.56
C THR A 728 -19.97 -20.00 32.07
N VAL A 729 -19.81 -19.29 30.96
CA VAL A 729 -18.51 -18.91 30.38
C VAL A 729 -18.36 -17.39 30.41
N TYR A 730 -17.20 -16.93 30.85
CA TYR A 730 -16.74 -15.56 30.68
C TYR A 730 -15.58 -15.53 29.67
N VAL A 731 -15.46 -14.43 28.93
CA VAL A 731 -14.38 -14.16 27.97
C VAL A 731 -13.63 -12.89 28.35
N SER A 732 -12.31 -12.89 28.17
CA SER A 732 -11.45 -11.70 28.15
C SER A 732 -10.86 -11.56 26.75
N HIS A 733 -10.80 -10.31 26.27
CA HIS A 733 -10.22 -9.89 25.00
C HIS A 733 -8.95 -9.03 25.21
N ASP A 734 -8.44 -9.02 26.45
CA ASP A 734 -7.51 -8.01 26.96
C ASP A 734 -6.54 -8.61 28.01
N LEU A 735 -6.06 -9.83 27.76
CA LEU A 735 -5.08 -10.53 28.60
C LEU A 735 -5.49 -10.57 30.08
N ALA A 736 -6.76 -10.91 30.35
CA ALA A 736 -7.42 -10.94 31.66
C ALA A 736 -7.50 -9.59 32.42
N ASN A 737 -7.42 -8.46 31.72
CA ASN A 737 -7.65 -7.14 32.33
C ASN A 737 -9.15 -6.87 32.58
N SER A 738 -10.07 -7.44 31.80
CA SER A 738 -11.52 -7.41 32.03
C SER A 738 -12.22 -8.68 31.56
N TRP A 739 -13.47 -8.89 31.99
CA TRP A 739 -14.22 -10.12 31.73
C TRP A 739 -15.69 -9.87 31.40
N THR A 740 -16.13 -10.33 30.22
CA THR A 740 -17.52 -10.26 29.76
C THR A 740 -18.17 -11.64 29.80
N LYS A 741 -19.45 -11.73 30.20
CA LYS A 741 -20.19 -13.01 30.25
C LYS A 741 -20.67 -13.42 28.84
N LEU A 742 -20.09 -14.49 28.31
CA LEU A 742 -20.36 -15.00 26.97
C LEU A 742 -21.52 -16.01 26.93
N ILE A 743 -21.55 -16.95 27.88
CA ILE A 743 -22.61 -17.96 28.01
C ILE A 743 -23.18 -17.91 29.41
N ALA A 744 -24.51 -17.84 29.53
CA ALA A 744 -25.21 -17.94 30.80
C ALA A 744 -25.86 -19.33 30.95
N SER A 745 -25.50 -20.09 31.99
CA SER A 745 -26.01 -21.44 32.21
C SER A 745 -26.24 -21.73 33.70
N SER A 746 -27.34 -22.43 33.98
CA SER A 746 -27.72 -22.95 35.31
C SER A 746 -27.76 -24.49 35.33
N SER A 747 -26.87 -25.11 34.55
CA SER A 747 -26.66 -26.56 34.56
C SER A 747 -25.73 -26.96 35.71
N SER A 748 -25.18 -28.17 35.67
CA SER A 748 -24.14 -28.62 36.60
C SER A 748 -23.21 -29.64 35.95
N ASN A 749 -22.13 -29.97 36.67
CA ASN A 749 -21.17 -31.03 36.38
C ASN A 749 -20.34 -30.83 35.11
N PHE A 750 -20.25 -29.60 34.59
CA PHE A 750 -19.19 -29.25 33.64
C PHE A 750 -17.82 -29.36 34.32
N VAL A 751 -16.81 -29.82 33.59
CA VAL A 751 -15.45 -30.04 34.11
C VAL A 751 -14.36 -29.35 33.31
N ALA A 752 -14.48 -29.29 31.98
CA ALA A 752 -13.45 -28.70 31.11
C ALA A 752 -14.04 -28.06 29.83
N ILE A 753 -13.26 -27.20 29.18
CA ILE A 753 -13.54 -26.41 27.98
C ILE A 753 -12.28 -26.34 27.11
N THR A 754 -12.44 -26.41 25.78
CA THR A 754 -11.35 -26.28 24.80
C THR A 754 -11.86 -25.49 23.59
N SER A 755 -10.98 -24.78 22.89
CA SER A 755 -11.29 -24.12 21.61
C SER A 755 -10.76 -24.96 20.43
N ASP A 756 -11.38 -24.84 19.25
CA ASP A 756 -10.66 -25.14 18.01
C ASP A 756 -9.97 -23.88 17.45
N GLY A 757 -9.01 -24.06 16.54
CA GLY A 757 -8.31 -22.99 15.81
C GLY A 757 -9.18 -22.14 14.88
N SER A 758 -10.46 -21.95 15.20
CA SER A 758 -11.35 -20.90 14.69
C SER A 758 -12.13 -20.18 15.82
N GLY A 759 -11.70 -20.32 17.09
CA GLY A 759 -12.34 -19.74 18.27
C GLY A 759 -13.63 -20.44 18.70
N GLN A 760 -13.98 -21.59 18.10
CA GLN A 760 -15.20 -22.29 18.42
C GLN A 760 -15.01 -23.19 19.65
N LEU A 761 -15.71 -22.87 20.75
CA LEU A 761 -15.60 -23.60 22.01
C LEU A 761 -16.40 -24.92 22.05
N TYR A 762 -15.81 -25.91 22.71
CA TYR A 762 -16.41 -27.19 23.10
C TYR A 762 -16.23 -27.40 24.61
N SER A 763 -17.13 -28.14 25.26
CA SER A 763 -17.02 -28.41 26.70
C SER A 763 -17.64 -29.76 27.07
N ILE A 764 -17.15 -30.40 28.12
CA ILE A 764 -17.62 -31.70 28.57
C ILE A 764 -18.05 -31.70 30.05
N LYS A 765 -18.93 -32.64 30.38
CA LYS A 765 -19.33 -32.94 31.76
C LYS A 765 -18.63 -34.19 32.30
N SER A 766 -18.49 -34.29 33.61
CA SER A 766 -17.93 -35.49 34.28
C SER A 766 -18.70 -36.78 33.95
N THR A 767 -19.99 -36.66 33.63
CA THR A 767 -20.86 -37.74 33.16
C THR A 767 -20.74 -38.04 31.66
N GLY A 768 -19.88 -37.33 30.92
CA GLY A 768 -19.52 -37.60 29.54
C GLY A 768 -20.36 -36.90 28.45
N GLU A 769 -21.36 -36.08 28.80
CA GLU A 769 -22.09 -35.23 27.85
C GLU A 769 -21.17 -34.13 27.27
N THR A 770 -21.07 -34.06 25.95
CA THR A 770 -20.30 -33.04 25.22
C THR A 770 -21.22 -31.96 24.65
N TYR A 771 -20.76 -30.72 24.70
CA TYR A 771 -21.45 -29.52 24.23
C TYR A 771 -20.53 -28.66 23.35
N ASN A 772 -21.14 -27.77 22.59
CA ASN A 772 -20.52 -26.83 21.65
C ASN A 772 -21.19 -25.45 21.82
N ALA A 773 -20.41 -24.37 21.81
CA ALA A 773 -20.92 -23.04 22.08
C ALA A 773 -21.69 -22.46 20.89
N ASN A 774 -22.90 -21.94 21.16
CA ASN A 774 -23.66 -21.10 20.23
C ASN A 774 -23.59 -19.64 20.67
N PHE A 775 -22.63 -18.89 20.10
CA PHE A 775 -22.45 -17.47 20.38
C PHE A 775 -23.64 -16.61 19.93
N THR A 776 -24.41 -16.99 18.89
CA THR A 776 -25.60 -16.23 18.46
C THR A 776 -26.78 -16.33 19.45
N GLY A 777 -26.72 -17.30 20.38
CA GLY A 777 -27.76 -17.55 21.38
C GLY A 777 -27.24 -17.65 22.80
N ASN A 778 -26.00 -17.21 23.07
CA ASN A 778 -25.30 -17.20 24.37
C ASN A 778 -25.51 -18.50 25.19
N SER A 779 -25.47 -19.67 24.54
CA SER A 779 -25.90 -20.95 25.10
C SER A 779 -25.15 -22.16 24.55
N TRP A 780 -25.25 -23.29 25.25
CA TRP A 780 -24.64 -24.57 24.85
C TRP A 780 -25.58 -25.42 23.98
N ILE A 781 -25.09 -25.85 22.81
CA ILE A 781 -25.71 -26.90 22.00
C ILE A 781 -25.18 -28.25 22.49
N TYR A 782 -26.08 -29.19 22.82
CA TYR A 782 -25.70 -30.58 23.11
C TYR A 782 -25.27 -31.30 21.83
N ARG A 783 -24.14 -32.00 21.88
CA ARG A 783 -23.54 -32.71 20.75
C ARG A 783 -23.77 -34.22 20.86
N GLY A 784 -23.28 -34.82 21.94
CA GLY A 784 -23.25 -36.27 22.12
C GLY A 784 -22.79 -36.65 23.52
N LYS A 785 -22.51 -37.94 23.73
CA LYS A 785 -22.08 -38.45 25.03
C LYS A 785 -21.12 -39.63 24.93
N ILE A 786 -20.11 -39.65 25.78
CA ILE A 786 -19.24 -40.82 26.02
C ILE A 786 -20.03 -41.87 26.84
N VAL A 787 -20.93 -42.62 26.18
CA VAL A 787 -21.89 -43.55 26.83
C VAL A 787 -21.26 -44.71 27.61
N TRP A 788 -19.94 -44.94 27.44
CA TRP A 788 -19.18 -46.03 28.04
C TRP A 788 -18.27 -45.57 29.21
N ALA A 789 -18.32 -44.29 29.59
CA ALA A 789 -17.53 -43.70 30.65
C ALA A 789 -18.37 -42.82 31.60
N THR A 790 -17.83 -42.68 32.81
CA THR A 790 -18.14 -41.64 33.80
C THR A 790 -16.80 -41.10 34.32
N ASP A 791 -16.79 -40.10 35.19
CA ASP A 791 -15.56 -39.63 35.85
C ASP A 791 -14.54 -39.11 34.81
N ILE A 792 -15.09 -38.49 33.75
CA ILE A 792 -14.35 -37.61 32.85
C ILE A 792 -13.86 -36.43 33.69
N VAL A 793 -12.60 -36.07 33.50
CA VAL A 793 -12.00 -34.87 34.10
C VAL A 793 -11.84 -33.77 33.07
N ASP A 794 -11.52 -34.13 31.83
CA ASP A 794 -10.95 -33.17 30.89
C ASP A 794 -11.19 -33.55 29.40
N ILE A 795 -11.17 -32.54 28.53
CA ILE A 795 -11.37 -32.59 27.06
C ILE A 795 -10.49 -31.55 26.36
N ASP A 796 -9.77 -31.97 25.31
CA ASP A 796 -8.99 -31.05 24.48
C ASP A 796 -9.13 -31.34 22.97
N TRP A 797 -8.85 -30.34 22.14
CA TRP A 797 -8.88 -30.36 20.68
C TRP A 797 -7.52 -30.70 20.08
N SER A 798 -7.46 -31.28 18.88
CA SER A 798 -6.19 -31.45 18.16
C SER A 798 -6.17 -30.88 16.74
N SER A 799 -7.31 -30.89 16.05
CA SER A 799 -7.38 -30.54 14.62
C SER A 799 -8.81 -30.37 14.12
N GLY A 800 -8.97 -29.61 13.03
CA GLY A 800 -10.26 -29.38 12.36
C GLY A 800 -11.02 -28.20 12.94
N THR A 801 -11.30 -27.21 12.09
CA THR A 801 -11.82 -25.87 12.42
C THR A 801 -13.33 -25.74 12.18
N SER A 802 -14.09 -26.76 12.59
CA SER A 802 -15.55 -26.67 12.56
C SER A 802 -16.19 -27.73 13.46
N PRO A 803 -17.40 -27.50 13.99
CA PRO A 803 -18.12 -28.53 14.71
C PRO A 803 -18.39 -29.79 13.87
N GLY A 804 -18.35 -29.73 12.53
CA GLY A 804 -18.51 -30.94 11.70
C GLY A 804 -17.26 -31.82 11.61
N THR A 805 -16.10 -31.33 12.04
CA THR A 805 -14.78 -31.89 11.73
C THR A 805 -13.77 -31.83 12.89
N ALA A 806 -14.13 -31.22 14.02
CA ALA A 806 -13.24 -31.06 15.16
C ALA A 806 -12.89 -32.42 15.80
N CYS A 807 -11.59 -32.73 15.77
CA CYS A 807 -11.00 -33.85 16.48
C CYS A 807 -10.82 -33.47 17.95
N LEU A 808 -11.52 -34.19 18.83
CA LEU A 808 -11.55 -33.95 20.27
C LEU A 808 -11.12 -35.22 21.02
N TYR A 809 -10.26 -35.06 22.00
CA TYR A 809 -9.79 -36.10 22.92
C TYR A 809 -10.35 -35.86 24.32
N ALA A 810 -10.70 -36.90 25.06
CA ALA A 810 -11.16 -36.76 26.44
C ALA A 810 -10.67 -37.89 27.34
N VAL A 811 -10.40 -37.57 28.61
CA VAL A 811 -9.76 -38.48 29.56
C VAL A 811 -10.55 -38.63 30.86
N ARG A 812 -10.35 -39.78 31.52
CA ARG A 812 -10.98 -40.16 32.79
C ARG A 812 -9.95 -40.14 33.90
N SER A 813 -10.33 -39.75 35.11
CA SER A 813 -9.40 -39.75 36.25
C SER A 813 -8.90 -41.16 36.63
N THR A 814 -9.67 -42.22 36.35
CA THR A 814 -9.31 -43.58 36.79
C THR A 814 -8.06 -44.13 36.05
N PRO A 815 -7.02 -44.62 36.76
CA PRO A 815 -5.84 -45.21 36.14
C PRO A 815 -6.14 -46.38 35.19
N GLY A 816 -5.28 -46.55 34.19
CA GLY A 816 -5.33 -47.67 33.25
C GLY A 816 -6.62 -47.74 32.43
N THR A 817 -7.37 -46.64 32.26
CA THR A 817 -8.54 -46.60 31.38
C THR A 817 -8.15 -46.48 29.91
N LYS A 818 -9.10 -46.11 29.05
CA LYS A 818 -8.88 -45.86 27.62
C LYS A 818 -9.13 -44.38 27.34
N LEU A 819 -8.30 -43.81 26.48
CA LEU A 819 -8.53 -42.51 25.86
C LEU A 819 -9.81 -42.55 25.00
N ALA A 820 -10.61 -41.49 25.07
CA ALA A 820 -11.73 -41.25 24.17
C ALA A 820 -11.31 -40.32 23.02
N ARG A 821 -11.84 -40.55 21.81
CA ARG A 821 -11.66 -39.65 20.65
C ARG A 821 -12.95 -39.49 19.87
N SER A 822 -13.26 -38.26 19.50
CA SER A 822 -14.28 -37.84 18.54
C SER A 822 -13.59 -37.26 17.31
N ASP A 823 -14.14 -37.49 16.13
CA ASP A 823 -13.69 -36.88 14.86
C ASP A 823 -14.76 -35.93 14.25
N ASP A 824 -15.82 -35.62 15.02
CA ASP A 824 -17.02 -34.92 14.55
C ASP A 824 -17.59 -33.90 15.56
N GLY A 825 -16.71 -33.23 16.31
CA GLY A 825 -17.11 -32.22 17.30
C GLY A 825 -18.00 -32.79 18.42
N GLY A 826 -17.72 -34.00 18.88
CA GLY A 826 -18.34 -34.64 20.04
C GLY A 826 -19.71 -35.27 19.79
N LEU A 827 -20.11 -35.53 18.52
CA LEU A 827 -21.35 -36.28 18.25
C LEU A 827 -21.14 -37.78 18.54
N ASN A 828 -20.02 -38.35 18.10
CA ASN A 828 -19.68 -39.76 18.25
C ASN A 828 -18.31 -39.95 18.92
N TRP A 829 -18.26 -40.77 19.97
CA TRP A 829 -17.05 -40.99 20.77
C TRP A 829 -16.55 -42.45 20.69
N SER A 830 -15.37 -42.61 20.08
CA SER A 830 -14.65 -43.87 19.96
C SER A 830 -13.80 -44.18 21.19
N GLN A 831 -13.52 -45.47 21.42
CA GLN A 831 -12.54 -45.94 22.39
C GLN A 831 -11.22 -46.26 21.70
N TYR A 832 -10.11 -45.77 22.23
CA TYR A 832 -8.80 -46.32 21.85
C TYR A 832 -8.69 -47.81 22.19
N LYS A 833 -7.90 -48.52 21.37
CA LYS A 833 -7.73 -49.97 21.49
C LYS A 833 -6.89 -50.34 22.70
N ASN A 834 -5.78 -49.61 22.88
CA ASN A 834 -4.88 -49.76 24.01
C ASN A 834 -5.45 -49.03 25.24
N LYS A 835 -5.07 -49.50 26.43
CA LYS A 835 -5.24 -48.72 27.66
C LYS A 835 -4.15 -47.66 27.73
N LEU A 836 -4.43 -46.55 28.41
CA LEU A 836 -3.40 -45.65 28.91
C LEU A 836 -2.48 -46.44 29.86
N PRO A 837 -1.17 -46.16 29.88
CA PRO A 837 -0.20 -46.81 30.77
C PRO A 837 -0.27 -46.34 32.23
N THR A 838 -1.22 -45.46 32.55
CA THR A 838 -1.40 -44.76 33.83
C THR A 838 -1.59 -45.69 35.02
N ALA A 839 -0.91 -45.37 36.14
CA ALA A 839 -0.87 -46.11 37.40
C ALA A 839 -1.54 -45.37 38.57
N SER A 840 -1.81 -44.08 38.42
CA SER A 840 -2.32 -43.11 39.39
C SER A 840 -3.57 -42.39 38.86
N GLU A 841 -4.12 -41.43 39.61
CA GLU A 841 -5.24 -40.63 39.13
C GLU A 841 -4.78 -39.67 38.02
N VAL A 842 -5.48 -39.64 36.89
CA VAL A 842 -5.28 -38.64 35.83
C VAL A 842 -5.93 -37.32 36.23
N SER A 843 -5.25 -36.20 35.96
CA SER A 843 -5.79 -34.85 36.12
C SER A 843 -6.28 -34.26 34.79
N ALA A 844 -5.42 -34.21 33.77
CA ALA A 844 -5.64 -33.46 32.53
C ALA A 844 -5.01 -34.13 31.28
N ILE A 845 -5.36 -33.60 30.11
CA ILE A 845 -4.96 -34.00 28.76
C ILE A 845 -4.78 -32.78 27.87
N ALA A 846 -3.74 -32.76 27.04
CA ALA A 846 -3.64 -31.85 25.90
C ALA A 846 -3.27 -32.60 24.63
N ALA A 847 -3.69 -32.09 23.48
CA ALA A 847 -3.45 -32.68 22.18
C ALA A 847 -3.09 -31.60 21.15
N ILE A 848 -2.25 -31.95 20.18
CA ILE A 848 -1.90 -31.02 19.10
C ILE A 848 -1.53 -31.78 17.84
N ASN A 849 -2.04 -31.35 16.68
CA ASN A 849 -1.73 -32.00 15.42
C ASN A 849 -0.45 -31.44 14.78
N VAL A 850 0.61 -32.24 14.75
CA VAL A 850 1.88 -31.90 14.14
C VAL A 850 2.02 -32.67 12.83
N LEU A 851 2.01 -31.94 11.70
CA LEU A 851 2.20 -32.49 10.34
C LEU A 851 1.23 -33.66 10.00
N GLY A 852 -0.02 -33.59 10.47
CA GLY A 852 -1.04 -34.61 10.23
C GLY A 852 -1.05 -35.75 11.25
N GLN A 853 -0.31 -35.66 12.36
CA GLN A 853 -0.29 -36.64 13.44
C GLN A 853 -0.61 -35.96 14.78
N ASP A 854 -1.60 -36.46 15.51
CA ASP A 854 -1.88 -35.97 16.85
C ASP A 854 -0.78 -36.42 17.82
N VAL A 855 -0.09 -35.46 18.43
CA VAL A 855 0.70 -35.62 19.65
C VAL A 855 -0.26 -35.45 20.83
N ILE A 856 -0.13 -36.29 21.86
CA ILE A 856 -1.07 -36.32 22.99
C ILE A 856 -0.30 -36.45 24.30
N TYR A 857 -0.62 -35.59 25.26
CA TYR A 857 -0.05 -35.49 26.60
C TYR A 857 -1.13 -35.87 27.62
N VAL A 858 -0.83 -36.73 28.60
CA VAL A 858 -1.75 -37.13 29.67
C VAL A 858 -1.01 -37.11 31.01
N LEU A 859 -1.53 -36.38 31.99
CA LEU A 859 -0.85 -36.12 33.26
C LEU A 859 -1.51 -36.82 34.44
N GLU A 860 -0.69 -37.44 35.27
CA GLU A 860 -1.09 -38.00 36.57
C GLU A 860 -0.90 -36.99 37.70
N ARG A 861 -1.77 -37.07 38.72
CA ARG A 861 -1.87 -36.11 39.84
C ARG A 861 -0.61 -36.02 40.70
N ASP A 862 0.27 -37.01 40.66
CA ASP A 862 1.58 -36.99 41.31
C ASP A 862 2.62 -36.24 40.46
N GLY A 863 2.59 -36.39 39.14
CA GLY A 863 3.45 -35.67 38.19
C GLY A 863 4.13 -36.54 37.13
N ASP A 864 3.70 -37.79 36.95
CA ASP A 864 4.05 -38.58 35.76
C ASP A 864 3.27 -38.07 34.53
N LEU A 865 3.98 -37.71 33.47
CA LEU A 865 3.44 -37.21 32.21
C LEU A 865 3.69 -38.25 31.10
N TYR A 866 2.62 -38.76 30.51
CA TYR A 866 2.67 -39.73 29.42
C TYR A 866 2.44 -39.04 28.09
N VAL A 867 3.30 -39.35 27.11
CA VAL A 867 3.31 -38.65 25.82
C VAL A 867 3.27 -39.65 24.67
N SER A 868 2.38 -39.40 23.72
CA SER A 868 2.14 -40.23 22.54
C SER A 868 2.40 -39.39 21.29
N ASN A 869 3.31 -39.83 20.42
CA ASN A 869 3.63 -39.14 19.16
C ASN A 869 3.07 -39.91 17.93
N ASP A 870 2.08 -40.79 18.14
CA ASP A 870 1.44 -41.62 17.12
C ASP A 870 -0.08 -41.77 17.38
N SER A 871 -0.68 -40.65 17.82
CA SER A 871 -2.13 -40.48 18.03
C SER A 871 -2.74 -41.59 18.89
N GLY A 872 -2.20 -41.75 20.10
CA GLY A 872 -2.68 -42.64 21.17
C GLY A 872 -2.19 -44.09 21.08
N THR A 873 -1.33 -44.44 20.12
CA THR A 873 -0.99 -45.83 19.82
C THR A 873 0.11 -46.39 20.73
N THR A 874 1.20 -45.64 20.92
CA THR A 874 2.32 -45.95 21.83
C THR A 874 2.70 -44.75 22.67
N TRP A 875 3.22 -45.01 23.87
CA TRP A 875 3.41 -43.99 24.90
C TRP A 875 4.84 -44.04 25.47
N SER A 876 5.42 -42.87 25.69
CA SER A 876 6.57 -42.63 26.58
C SER A 876 6.09 -42.00 27.90
N THR A 877 6.99 -41.88 28.88
CA THR A 877 6.74 -41.17 30.14
C THR A 877 7.94 -40.27 30.48
N THR A 878 7.68 -39.16 31.16
CA THR A 878 8.63 -38.30 31.86
C THR A 878 8.00 -37.82 33.17
N HIS A 879 8.79 -37.66 34.23
CA HIS A 879 8.29 -37.29 35.56
C HIS A 879 8.78 -35.88 35.93
N ILE A 880 7.86 -35.02 36.40
CA ILE A 880 8.16 -33.68 36.92
C ILE A 880 9.14 -33.80 38.09
N SER A 881 10.42 -33.54 37.86
CA SER A 881 11.47 -33.76 38.87
C SER A 881 11.53 -32.56 39.82
N PRO A 882 11.17 -32.69 41.12
CA PRO A 882 11.18 -31.56 42.03
C PRO A 882 12.63 -31.14 42.31
N GLY A 883 12.99 -29.90 42.01
CA GLY A 883 14.35 -29.35 42.18
C GLY A 883 14.77 -29.11 43.63
N GLY A 884 14.54 -30.06 44.55
CA GLY A 884 14.79 -29.86 46.00
C GLY A 884 14.83 -31.15 46.82
N SER A 885 15.24 -31.02 48.08
CA SER A 885 15.42 -32.15 49.01
C SER A 885 14.11 -32.85 49.40
N HIS A 886 14.20 -34.17 49.64
CA HIS A 886 13.12 -35.15 49.87
C HIS A 886 12.03 -34.87 50.92
N ASP A 887 12.04 -33.75 51.65
CA ASP A 887 11.06 -33.43 52.70
C ASP A 887 9.85 -32.62 52.21
N PHE A 888 9.78 -32.23 50.93
CA PHE A 888 8.63 -31.49 50.36
C PHE A 888 7.58 -32.43 49.76
N VAL A 889 6.38 -32.43 50.34
CA VAL A 889 5.19 -33.07 49.73
C VAL A 889 4.54 -32.06 48.79
N ALA A 890 4.84 -32.18 47.49
CA ALA A 890 4.24 -31.39 46.43
C ALA A 890 2.70 -31.51 46.43
N SER A 891 2.00 -30.44 46.05
CA SER A 891 0.55 -30.52 45.87
C SER A 891 0.21 -31.30 44.59
N PRO A 892 -1.03 -31.82 44.42
CA PRO A 892 -1.36 -32.59 43.23
C PRO A 892 -1.32 -31.71 41.99
N CYS A 893 -0.84 -32.27 40.88
CA CYS A 893 -1.11 -31.72 39.55
C CYS A 893 -2.62 -31.59 39.34
N VAL A 894 -3.04 -30.46 38.79
CA VAL A 894 -4.43 -30.21 38.42
C VAL A 894 -4.57 -30.14 36.91
N ASP A 895 -3.65 -29.47 36.21
CA ASP A 895 -3.87 -29.06 34.83
C ASP A 895 -2.58 -28.78 34.04
N LEU A 896 -2.68 -28.72 32.70
CA LEU A 896 -1.58 -28.54 31.74
C LEU A 896 -2.04 -27.91 30.41
N ASP A 897 -1.17 -27.11 29.77
CA ASP A 897 -1.44 -26.53 28.44
C ASP A 897 -0.13 -26.41 27.61
N ILE A 898 -0.24 -26.23 26.30
CA ILE A 898 0.86 -26.19 25.31
C ILE A 898 1.02 -24.74 24.80
N ASP A 899 2.21 -24.15 24.98
CA ASP A 899 2.47 -22.78 24.51
C ASP A 899 2.72 -22.68 23.00
N SER A 900 2.77 -21.45 22.50
CA SER A 900 3.06 -21.11 21.10
C SER A 900 4.44 -21.59 20.61
N ASN A 901 5.36 -21.90 21.52
CA ASN A 901 6.68 -22.48 21.23
C ASN A 901 6.67 -24.03 21.30
N GLY A 902 5.54 -24.63 21.66
CA GLY A 902 5.35 -26.07 21.82
C GLY A 902 5.93 -26.62 23.13
N ASN A 903 6.24 -25.80 24.13
CA ASN A 903 6.57 -26.28 25.47
C ASN A 903 5.28 -26.67 26.20
N LEU A 904 5.37 -27.65 27.11
CA LEU A 904 4.23 -27.99 27.96
C LEU A 904 4.35 -27.34 29.33
N TRP A 905 3.33 -26.56 29.69
CA TRP A 905 3.15 -26.00 31.02
C TRP A 905 2.32 -26.94 31.89
N VAL A 906 2.64 -27.02 33.18
CA VAL A 906 1.90 -27.83 34.16
C VAL A 906 1.77 -27.05 35.46
N VAL A 907 0.57 -27.05 36.05
CA VAL A 907 0.29 -26.42 37.34
C VAL A 907 -0.22 -27.42 38.40
N ARG A 908 0.13 -27.14 39.66
CA ARG A 908 -0.32 -27.88 40.84
C ARG A 908 -1.22 -27.03 41.73
N ALA A 909 -2.04 -27.68 42.56
CA ALA A 909 -3.14 -27.06 43.33
C ALA A 909 -2.77 -25.93 44.32
N LYS A 910 -1.49 -25.74 44.69
CA LYS A 910 -1.00 -24.59 45.48
C LYS A 910 -0.26 -23.54 44.64
N GLY A 911 -0.40 -23.59 43.32
CA GLY A 911 0.19 -22.64 42.38
C GLY A 911 1.64 -22.94 41.97
N GLU A 912 2.21 -24.11 42.35
CA GLU A 912 3.52 -24.56 41.85
C GLU A 912 3.43 -24.81 40.32
N VAL A 913 4.35 -24.23 39.54
CA VAL A 913 4.36 -24.34 38.06
C VAL A 913 5.65 -24.98 37.57
N TYR A 914 5.53 -25.76 36.50
CA TYR A 914 6.62 -26.46 35.82
C TYR A 914 6.46 -26.29 34.31
N ARG A 915 7.59 -26.24 33.60
CA ARG A 915 7.63 -26.22 32.14
C ARG A 915 8.48 -27.37 31.62
N LEU A 916 7.98 -28.14 30.67
CA LEU A 916 8.74 -29.12 29.91
C LEU A 916 9.14 -28.47 28.60
N ILE A 917 10.43 -28.11 28.47
CA ILE A 917 10.99 -27.68 27.20
C ILE A 917 11.04 -28.90 26.27
N THR A 918 10.14 -28.97 25.29
CA THR A 918 9.93 -30.19 24.50
C THR A 918 11.04 -30.44 23.49
N SER A 919 11.75 -29.39 23.05
CA SER A 919 12.90 -29.48 22.14
C SER A 919 14.13 -30.15 22.78
N THR A 920 14.33 -30.00 24.10
CA THR A 920 15.43 -30.60 24.88
C THR A 920 14.97 -31.79 25.74
N TRP A 921 13.67 -31.94 25.95
CA TRP A 921 13.04 -32.87 26.90
C TRP A 921 13.45 -32.67 28.36
N SER A 922 13.63 -31.41 28.78
CA SER A 922 14.03 -31.03 30.14
C SER A 922 12.92 -30.30 30.90
N TRP A 923 12.69 -30.72 32.15
CA TRP A 923 11.80 -30.03 33.09
C TRP A 923 12.49 -28.85 33.78
N GLU A 924 11.81 -27.73 33.82
CA GLU A 924 12.13 -26.54 34.62
C GLU A 924 11.15 -26.44 35.80
N THR A 925 11.65 -26.07 36.99
CA THR A 925 10.82 -25.77 38.17
C THR A 925 10.72 -24.26 38.31
N LEU A 926 9.52 -23.71 38.19
CA LEU A 926 9.28 -22.27 38.11
C LEU A 926 8.56 -21.82 39.39
N TYR A 927 9.32 -21.23 40.32
CA TYR A 927 8.97 -21.08 41.74
C TYR A 927 7.97 -19.94 42.02
N GLY A 928 6.75 -20.02 41.47
CA GLY A 928 5.68 -19.04 41.69
C GLY A 928 5.07 -19.06 43.10
N LEU A 929 5.79 -18.56 44.12
CA LEU A 929 5.36 -18.48 45.51
C LEU A 929 4.92 -17.07 45.94
N ASN A 930 3.77 -16.64 45.44
CA ASN A 930 2.85 -15.76 46.18
C ASN A 930 1.59 -16.57 46.52
N ASP A 931 0.87 -16.21 47.60
CA ASP A 931 -0.20 -17.06 48.17
C ASP A 931 -1.36 -17.32 47.20
N THR A 932 -1.33 -18.51 46.59
CA THR A 932 -2.23 -18.95 45.51
C THR A 932 -2.76 -20.37 45.78
N SER A 933 -3.22 -20.60 47.02
CA SER A 933 -3.93 -21.82 47.36
C SER A 933 -5.24 -21.97 46.54
N ASN A 934 -5.46 -23.18 46.00
CA ASN A 934 -6.61 -23.57 45.16
C ASN A 934 -6.57 -23.09 43.69
N VAL A 935 -5.39 -23.10 43.05
CA VAL A 935 -5.31 -23.09 41.57
C VAL A 935 -6.01 -24.35 41.01
N THR A 936 -6.77 -24.19 39.93
CA THR A 936 -7.53 -25.27 39.28
C THR A 936 -7.11 -25.50 37.83
N ALA A 937 -6.73 -24.43 37.11
CA ALA A 937 -6.37 -24.51 35.69
C ALA A 937 -5.23 -23.55 35.32
N ILE A 938 -4.57 -23.83 34.21
CA ILE A 938 -3.54 -23.06 33.51
C ILE A 938 -3.88 -23.03 32.04
N SER A 939 -3.78 -21.88 31.39
CA SER A 939 -3.78 -21.85 29.93
C SER A 939 -2.70 -20.92 29.43
N SER A 940 -1.98 -21.39 28.42
CA SER A 940 -1.10 -20.58 27.58
C SER A 940 -1.92 -19.94 26.47
N VAL A 941 -1.64 -18.67 26.18
CA VAL A 941 -2.30 -17.96 25.08
C VAL A 941 -1.46 -18.15 23.82
N PRO A 942 -2.03 -18.62 22.70
CA PRO A 942 -1.36 -18.63 21.41
C PRO A 942 -1.05 -17.21 20.92
N ILE A 943 0.04 -16.62 21.43
CA ILE A 943 0.56 -15.32 21.01
C ILE A 943 0.63 -15.35 19.47
N PRO A 944 -0.18 -14.54 18.77
CA PRO A 944 -0.34 -14.66 17.33
C PRO A 944 1.00 -14.67 16.58
N GLU A 945 1.93 -13.82 17.02
CA GLU A 945 3.29 -13.62 16.50
C GLU A 945 4.12 -14.92 16.34
N PHE A 946 3.85 -15.94 17.16
CA PHE A 946 4.68 -17.15 17.24
C PHE A 946 4.09 -18.36 16.50
N GLN A 947 2.86 -18.29 15.97
CA GLN A 947 2.20 -19.42 15.31
C GLN A 947 3.00 -19.96 14.10
N SER A 948 3.82 -19.13 13.45
CA SER A 948 4.70 -19.52 12.33
C SER A 948 5.88 -20.43 12.73
N ILE A 949 6.34 -20.39 13.99
CA ILE A 949 7.52 -21.16 14.44
C ILE A 949 7.22 -22.66 14.55
N PHE A 950 5.95 -23.03 14.77
CA PHE A 950 5.49 -24.40 14.97
C PHE A 950 5.91 -25.38 13.85
N LEU A 951 5.97 -24.89 12.61
CA LEU A 951 6.33 -25.72 11.45
C LEU A 951 7.82 -26.05 11.38
N LEU A 952 8.69 -25.19 11.94
CA LEU A 952 10.15 -25.29 11.82
C LEU A 952 10.77 -26.15 12.93
N LEU A 953 10.33 -26.01 14.18
CA LEU A 953 10.84 -26.82 15.30
C LEU A 953 10.55 -28.32 15.13
N ALA A 954 9.40 -28.67 14.56
CA ALA A 954 9.02 -30.05 14.25
C ALA A 954 10.02 -30.79 13.33
N ILE A 955 10.68 -30.06 12.43
CA ILE A 955 11.69 -30.61 11.50
C ILE A 955 12.95 -31.04 12.27
N CYS A 956 13.37 -30.26 13.26
CA CYS A 956 14.58 -30.51 14.05
C CYS A 956 14.44 -31.73 14.98
N VAL A 957 13.26 -31.96 15.57
CA VAL A 957 13.05 -33.03 16.58
C VAL A 957 13.16 -34.45 15.98
N MET A 958 12.85 -34.64 14.69
CA MET A 958 12.80 -35.97 14.07
C MET A 958 14.17 -36.53 13.66
N ALA A 959 15.16 -35.68 13.37
CA ALA A 959 16.48 -36.15 12.90
C ALA A 959 17.29 -36.94 13.97
N PRO A 960 17.39 -36.51 15.25
CA PRO A 960 18.17 -37.24 16.26
C PRO A 960 17.53 -38.56 16.69
N LEU A 961 16.22 -38.57 16.93
CA LEU A 961 15.51 -39.73 17.51
C LEU A 961 15.43 -40.93 16.55
N VAL A 962 15.28 -40.68 15.25
CA VAL A 962 15.34 -41.73 14.22
C VAL A 962 16.75 -42.32 14.12
N CYS A 963 17.80 -41.51 14.29
CA CYS A 963 19.18 -41.97 14.32
C CYS A 963 19.50 -42.83 15.55
N LEU A 964 19.10 -42.39 16.76
CA LEU A 964 19.33 -43.11 18.01
C LEU A 964 18.61 -44.47 18.07
N ARG A 965 17.35 -44.55 17.58
CA ARG A 965 16.63 -45.84 17.42
C ARG A 965 17.25 -46.76 16.35
N ARG A 966 17.95 -46.23 15.35
CA ARG A 966 18.70 -47.04 14.36
C ARG A 966 20.05 -47.53 14.87
N TYR A 967 20.72 -46.79 15.76
CA TYR A 967 22.01 -47.21 16.34
C TYR A 967 21.85 -48.34 17.37
N SER A 968 20.89 -48.20 18.29
CA SER A 968 20.63 -49.21 19.34
C SER A 968 20.18 -50.58 18.81
N ARG A 969 19.49 -50.63 17.66
CA ARG A 969 19.13 -51.89 16.96
C ARG A 969 20.27 -52.55 16.17
N LYS A 970 21.49 -51.98 16.17
CA LYS A 970 22.69 -52.61 15.58
C LYS A 970 23.67 -53.19 16.62
N MET A 971 23.39 -53.07 17.92
CA MET A 971 24.22 -53.62 19.00
C MET A 971 23.42 -54.50 19.98
N ARG A 972 22.48 -55.29 19.46
CA ARG A 972 21.81 -56.42 20.12
C ARG A 972 21.59 -57.54 19.10
#